data_AF-A0AA38UF46-F1
#
_entry.id   AF-A0AA38UF46-F1
#
_cell.length_a   1.000
_cell.length_b   1.000
_cell.length_c   1.000
_cell.angle_alpha   90.00
_cell.angle_beta   90.00
_cell.angle_gamma   90.00
#
_symmetry.space_group_name_H-M   'P 1'
#
loop_
_entity.id
_entity.type
_entity.pdbx_description
1 polymer ?
#
loop_
_entity_poly.entity_id
_entity_poly.type
_entity_poly.pdbx_seq_one_letter_code
_entity_poly.pdbx_strand_id
1 'polypeptide(L)'
;MAGFLGLRFLLLAISLSLVDSQFNSVRNFWPGSYPLAVRAPYLNTWITSVNGSDSLNFWPLHWDLSNIMGWSGFARIDGVTWQWMGQAPATGNSTTLLNSEITPTSTKFSVIAGAVLLNLTFLSPIEPSDWVKQSLPFVYLSLEAESIDGQPHDVQVYSDISAEWISGNRNLVATWQTVQTSKSVYHHAQLQSPEPMTEINNIAEDSTVYYSMLTGTQVTYQTGQDTVVRGQFQNVGSLTDQQDTNFRAINKDFVVLGISVDLGSHTTFTTPVVWGLGLVRDPVIQYITSADSTTVQTRRSYFWTAFDNIADAIDSFLSDYSNATDRANQLDQQIMNAAQNVSSEYADLVAFGTRQALASSDITVAQNSDGSLNTSDVKAFQRDTGISQRVNAVESLFATMPIYLYLNASLLGTHLDALLQYQSSGYTNAYAAPDLGSSYPSATGDASDTQSRAIEDTGNMLIMTLAHARATGDGTLIRNYYKLLSSWADYLVSNTLYPNGQTNADGITKSNDTNLAIKGIIGIAAMAQISQAMSDTVAAQQYQANATSYVKLWESLATSSGHLLPTYEDTSSSDYALMYNMYADVLLNTGLIDQSVYSSQASFYSNLTQSAGKFGLSYDNTGSNTKANSAWTLFTAASIASVSSVTQNQLIDMVHTRANFNQTSGDFPLIYDDQTGNSSSSNGLASPGQGAMFALLALSIANSTIVIPASSPSSSHNLSGGAIAGAVVGSLLGVALLSGAGLFIWLRRRRKANLYNEKDISFERPPPRMPSYPNPDTHYDSTQAPGTTFNPETLYFGDSKQRVASTIIQSPVGEGSESGYTASSPTSQSVFSRNTLVRSETLQLRNDVENLRREMAALRAAPAFEEAPPPQYA
;
A
#
# COMPACT_ATOMS: atom_id res chain seq x y z
N MET A 1 7.64 32.85 49.80
CA MET A 1 7.53 31.43 49.36
C MET A 1 6.20 31.11 48.66
N ALA A 2 5.06 31.71 49.05
CA ALA A 2 3.77 31.44 48.38
C ALA A 2 3.69 31.87 46.89
N GLY A 3 4.37 32.94 46.49
CA GLY A 3 4.37 33.43 45.09
C GLY A 3 5.15 32.56 44.10
N PHE A 4 6.14 31.78 44.56
CA PHE A 4 6.94 30.90 43.71
C PHE A 4 6.23 29.56 43.41
N LEU A 5 5.38 29.07 44.32
CA LEU A 5 4.52 27.91 44.05
C LEU A 5 3.40 28.25 43.06
N GLY A 6 2.81 29.45 43.15
CA GLY A 6 1.76 29.90 42.22
C GLY A 6 2.24 30.02 40.77
N LEU A 7 3.47 30.50 40.56
CA LEU A 7 4.04 30.63 39.22
C LEU A 7 4.38 29.27 38.59
N ARG A 8 4.79 28.27 39.38
CA ARG A 8 5.01 26.90 38.91
C ARG A 8 3.71 26.18 38.58
N PHE A 9 2.65 26.37 39.37
CA PHE A 9 1.32 25.85 39.02
C PHE A 9 0.73 26.49 37.78
N LEU A 10 0.96 27.80 37.56
CA LEU A 10 0.50 28.49 36.36
C LEU A 10 1.30 28.05 35.12
N LEU A 11 2.61 27.86 35.23
CA LEU A 11 3.44 27.34 34.13
C LEU A 11 3.15 25.87 33.81
N LEU A 12 2.85 25.04 34.82
CA LEU A 12 2.43 23.65 34.64
C LEU A 12 1.05 23.55 33.98
N ALA A 13 0.10 24.41 34.37
CA ALA A 13 -1.21 24.50 33.74
C ALA A 13 -1.13 25.05 32.30
N ILE A 14 -0.21 25.99 32.04
CA ILE A 14 0.03 26.53 30.70
C ILE A 14 0.73 25.49 29.81
N SER A 15 1.69 24.71 30.31
CA SER A 15 2.30 23.61 29.56
C SER A 15 1.32 22.47 29.30
N LEU A 16 0.49 22.09 30.29
CA LEU A 16 -0.61 21.14 30.09
C LEU A 16 -1.63 21.65 29.07
N SER A 17 -1.94 22.95 29.06
CA SER A 17 -2.86 23.56 28.07
C SER A 17 -2.25 23.76 26.68
N LEU A 18 -0.93 23.91 26.55
CA LEU A 18 -0.23 24.01 25.26
C LEU A 18 -0.02 22.63 24.63
N VAL A 19 0.24 21.61 25.46
CA VAL A 19 0.18 20.20 25.09
C VAL A 19 -1.28 19.85 24.72
N ASP A 20 -2.27 20.19 25.55
CA ASP A 20 -3.69 20.03 25.17
C ASP A 20 -4.05 20.80 23.89
N SER A 21 -3.47 21.97 23.59
CA SER A 21 -3.78 22.68 22.34
C SER A 21 -3.12 22.08 21.09
N GLN A 22 -2.04 21.32 21.26
CA GLN A 22 -1.43 20.53 20.17
C GLN A 22 -2.00 19.11 20.06
N PHE A 23 -2.64 18.61 21.13
CA PHE A 23 -3.17 17.23 21.21
C PHE A 23 -4.71 17.15 21.31
N ASN A 24 -5.43 18.28 21.26
CA ASN A 24 -6.89 18.32 21.05
C ASN A 24 -7.27 18.16 19.56
N SER A 25 -6.53 17.35 18.79
CA SER A 25 -7.20 16.63 17.72
C SER A 25 -8.09 15.59 18.39
N VAL A 26 -9.35 15.96 18.64
CA VAL A 26 -10.41 14.96 18.89
C VAL A 26 -10.20 13.86 17.86
N ARG A 27 -10.07 12.60 18.32
CA ARG A 27 -9.93 11.46 17.42
C ARG A 27 -11.16 11.44 16.52
N ASN A 28 -11.02 11.89 15.29
CA ASN A 28 -12.15 12.04 14.34
C ASN A 28 -12.22 10.86 13.36
N PHE A 29 -11.16 10.05 13.25
CA PHE A 29 -11.07 8.90 12.36
C PHE A 29 -10.73 7.60 13.14
N TRP A 30 -11.64 6.62 13.03
CA TRP A 30 -11.73 5.36 13.76
C TRP A 30 -11.98 4.22 12.75
N PRO A 31 -10.97 3.83 11.97
CA PRO A 31 -11.11 2.71 11.06
C PRO A 31 -11.18 1.37 11.82
N GLY A 32 -11.65 0.30 11.17
CA GLY A 32 -11.65 -1.04 11.75
C GLY A 32 -10.26 -1.63 12.02
N SER A 33 -9.23 -1.08 11.36
CA SER A 33 -7.83 -1.38 11.64
C SER A 33 -6.90 -0.27 11.15
N TYR A 34 -5.71 -0.21 11.73
CA TYR A 34 -4.65 0.73 11.37
C TYR A 34 -3.50 0.02 10.64
N PRO A 35 -2.94 0.63 9.57
CA PRO A 35 -1.82 0.05 8.84
C PRO A 35 -0.52 0.21 9.63
N LEU A 36 0.13 -0.91 9.97
CA LEU A 36 1.42 -0.90 10.68
C LEU A 36 2.60 -1.03 9.72
N ALA A 37 2.63 -2.12 8.95
CA ALA A 37 3.69 -2.41 8.00
C ALA A 37 3.07 -2.75 6.64
N VAL A 38 2.72 -1.72 5.87
CA VAL A 38 1.99 -1.83 4.60
C VAL A 38 2.84 -1.21 3.51
N ARG A 39 3.61 -2.05 2.80
CA ARG A 39 4.71 -1.59 1.94
C ARG A 39 4.95 -2.38 0.66
N ALA A 40 4.67 -3.68 0.68
CA ALA A 40 4.88 -4.61 -0.43
C ALA A 40 3.89 -5.79 -0.30
N PRO A 41 3.66 -6.60 -1.35
CA PRO A 41 2.54 -7.56 -1.37
C PRO A 41 2.44 -8.48 -0.13
N TYR A 42 3.60 -8.92 0.38
CA TYR A 42 3.70 -9.77 1.57
C TYR A 42 4.09 -9.03 2.85
N LEU A 43 4.49 -7.75 2.76
CA LEU A 43 4.72 -6.88 3.92
C LEU A 43 3.50 -5.97 4.08
N ASN A 44 2.44 -6.56 4.63
CA ASN A 44 1.10 -5.98 4.67
C ASN A 44 0.34 -6.38 5.95
N THR A 45 0.74 -5.74 7.06
CA THR A 45 0.31 -6.05 8.43
C THR A 45 -0.42 -4.87 9.07
N TRP A 46 -1.52 -5.17 9.75
CA TRP A 46 -2.47 -4.23 10.33
C TRP A 46 -2.75 -4.55 11.80
N ILE A 47 -3.18 -3.55 12.58
CA ILE A 47 -3.67 -3.77 13.94
C ILE A 47 -5.14 -3.38 14.03
N THR A 48 -5.95 -4.25 14.62
CA THR A 48 -7.39 -4.00 14.75
C THR A 48 -7.67 -2.84 15.69
N SER A 49 -8.70 -2.06 15.37
CA SER A 49 -9.34 -1.14 16.29
C SER A 49 -10.73 -1.68 16.57
N VAL A 50 -11.03 -2.01 17.83
CA VAL A 50 -12.41 -2.32 18.24
C VAL A 50 -13.01 -1.13 18.97
N ASN A 51 -14.33 -0.98 18.84
CA ASN A 51 -15.04 0.12 19.47
C ASN A 51 -14.78 0.16 20.98
N GLY A 52 -14.26 1.30 21.46
CA GLY A 52 -13.91 1.49 22.87
C GLY A 52 -12.55 0.93 23.30
N SER A 53 -11.72 0.43 22.37
CA SER A 53 -10.35 0.03 22.70
C SER A 53 -9.52 1.20 23.20
N ASP A 54 -8.99 1.02 24.41
CA ASP A 54 -8.06 1.92 25.09
C ASP A 54 -6.64 1.36 25.11
N SER A 55 -6.32 0.34 24.29
CA SER A 55 -4.97 -0.21 24.19
C SER A 55 -4.70 -0.82 22.81
N LEU A 56 -3.42 -1.01 22.49
CA LEU A 56 -2.94 -1.70 21.28
C LEU A 56 -2.58 -3.16 21.56
N ASN A 57 -3.11 -3.74 22.63
CA ASN A 57 -2.73 -5.07 23.10
C ASN A 57 -3.48 -6.20 22.37
N PHE A 58 -3.41 -6.14 21.04
CA PHE A 58 -3.90 -7.15 20.10
C PHE A 58 -2.73 -7.63 19.26
N TRP A 59 -2.75 -8.89 18.84
CA TRP A 59 -1.81 -9.34 17.82
C TRP A 59 -2.10 -8.61 16.50
N PRO A 60 -1.08 -8.00 15.87
CA PRO A 60 -1.20 -7.57 14.49
C PRO A 60 -1.51 -8.76 13.59
N LEU A 61 -2.32 -8.51 12.58
CA LEU A 61 -2.76 -9.51 11.61
C LEU A 61 -2.26 -9.12 10.23
N HIS A 62 -2.02 -10.13 9.40
CA HIS A 62 -1.91 -9.92 7.96
C HIS A 62 -3.25 -9.39 7.42
N TRP A 63 -3.24 -8.72 6.26
CA TRP A 63 -4.45 -8.15 5.65
C TRP A 63 -5.61 -9.16 5.49
N ASP A 64 -5.30 -10.45 5.38
CA ASP A 64 -6.29 -11.53 5.26
C ASP A 64 -7.00 -11.92 6.57
N LEU A 65 -6.67 -11.26 7.68
CA LEU A 65 -7.23 -11.45 9.02
C LEU A 65 -7.04 -12.85 9.61
N SER A 66 -6.31 -13.72 8.92
CA SER A 66 -6.19 -15.14 9.24
C SER A 66 -4.82 -15.47 9.81
N ASN A 67 -3.81 -14.69 9.44
CA ASN A 67 -2.44 -14.87 9.89
C ASN A 67 -2.08 -13.89 10.99
N ILE A 68 -1.72 -14.42 12.16
CA ILE A 68 -1.06 -13.64 13.21
C ILE A 68 0.35 -13.29 12.72
N MET A 69 0.65 -12.00 12.76
CA MET A 69 1.97 -11.46 12.48
C MET A 69 2.57 -11.04 13.81
N GLY A 70 3.07 -12.04 14.56
CA GLY A 70 3.55 -11.84 15.92
C GLY A 70 4.52 -10.68 15.99
N TRP A 71 4.11 -9.62 16.69
CA TRP A 71 4.87 -8.40 16.90
C TRP A 71 4.47 -7.84 18.26
N SER A 72 5.43 -7.74 19.17
CA SER A 72 5.20 -7.32 20.55
C SER A 72 6.10 -6.16 20.94
N GLY A 73 5.62 -5.39 21.92
CA GLY A 73 6.27 -4.19 22.40
C GLY A 73 6.11 -4.02 23.91
N PHE A 74 7.24 -3.80 24.61
CA PHE A 74 7.26 -3.51 26.04
C PHE A 74 8.08 -2.26 26.35
N ALA A 75 7.70 -1.57 27.42
CA ALA A 75 8.48 -0.52 28.06
C ALA A 75 8.56 -0.82 29.57
N ARG A 76 9.72 -0.61 30.17
CA ARG A 76 9.92 -0.76 31.62
C ARG A 76 10.22 0.62 32.19
N ILE A 77 9.32 1.09 33.05
CA ILE A 77 9.33 2.45 33.63
C ILE A 77 9.51 2.31 35.12
N ASP A 78 10.62 2.81 35.66
CA ASP A 78 10.98 2.73 37.09
C ASP A 78 10.87 1.30 37.65
N GLY A 79 11.25 0.32 36.84
CA GLY A 79 11.20 -1.10 37.18
C GLY A 79 9.88 -1.81 36.93
N VAL A 80 8.83 -1.10 36.50
CA VAL A 80 7.50 -1.66 36.20
C VAL A 80 7.33 -1.82 34.70
N THR A 81 6.95 -3.03 34.26
CA THR A 81 6.79 -3.33 32.83
C THR A 81 5.37 -3.05 32.33
N TRP A 82 5.30 -2.35 31.20
CA TRP A 82 4.12 -1.95 30.46
C TRP A 82 4.19 -2.53 29.05
N GLN A 83 3.13 -3.19 28.60
CA GLN A 83 2.98 -3.64 27.23
C GLN A 83 2.27 -2.58 26.41
N TRP A 84 2.94 -2.12 25.34
CA TRP A 84 2.43 -1.09 24.44
C TRP A 84 1.91 -1.61 23.10
N MET A 85 2.17 -2.88 22.75
CA MET A 85 1.57 -3.55 21.59
C MET A 85 1.66 -5.09 21.69
N GLY A 86 0.77 -5.79 20.97
CA GLY A 86 0.77 -7.25 20.84
C GLY A 86 -0.09 -7.92 21.93
N GLN A 87 -0.17 -9.24 21.93
CA GLN A 87 -0.96 -9.97 22.94
C GLN A 87 -0.12 -11.06 23.62
N ALA A 88 1.09 -10.69 24.06
CA ALA A 88 1.95 -11.58 24.82
C ALA A 88 1.29 -11.97 26.17
N PRO A 89 1.48 -13.21 26.67
CA PRO A 89 0.88 -13.65 27.93
C PRO A 89 1.22 -12.71 29.11
N ALA A 90 0.18 -12.33 29.87
CA ALA A 90 0.18 -11.22 30.82
C ALA A 90 1.13 -11.41 32.02
N THR A 91 2.25 -10.70 32.01
CA THR A 91 3.14 -10.49 33.18
C THR A 91 3.38 -9.00 33.47
N GLY A 92 2.78 -8.08 32.70
CA GLY A 92 2.95 -6.63 32.85
C GLY A 92 1.63 -5.85 32.78
N ASN A 93 1.70 -4.55 33.02
CA ASN A 93 0.58 -3.62 32.89
C ASN A 93 0.29 -3.34 31.40
N SER A 94 -0.95 -2.98 31.05
CA SER A 94 -1.26 -2.48 29.71
C SER A 94 -1.11 -0.97 29.65
N THR A 95 -0.56 -0.43 28.56
CA THR A 95 -0.62 1.02 28.31
C THR A 95 -2.03 1.47 27.93
N THR A 96 -2.33 2.74 28.17
CA THR A 96 -3.59 3.37 27.72
C THR A 96 -3.37 4.19 26.44
N LEU A 97 -4.08 3.86 25.36
CA LEU A 97 -4.10 4.56 24.09
C LEU A 97 -4.87 5.88 24.20
N LEU A 98 -4.16 7.00 24.05
CA LEU A 98 -4.74 8.34 24.04
C LEU A 98 -5.19 8.73 22.63
N ASN A 99 -4.25 8.69 21.68
CA ASN A 99 -4.46 9.21 20.33
C ASN A 99 -3.97 8.23 19.27
N SER A 100 -4.58 8.32 18.08
CA SER A 100 -4.15 7.64 16.87
C SER A 100 -4.29 8.59 15.68
N GLU A 101 -3.32 8.59 14.79
CA GLU A 101 -3.32 9.37 13.56
C GLU A 101 -2.90 8.48 12.38
N ILE A 102 -3.55 8.66 11.23
CA ILE A 102 -3.11 8.09 9.96
C ILE A 102 -2.74 9.24 9.04
N THR A 103 -1.54 9.17 8.49
CA THR A 103 -1.08 10.01 7.39
C THR A 103 -0.86 9.12 6.15
N PRO A 104 -0.70 9.71 4.95
CA PRO A 104 -0.41 8.94 3.74
C PRO A 104 0.78 7.97 3.88
N THR A 105 1.80 8.29 4.69
CA THR A 105 2.98 7.45 4.88
C THR A 105 3.07 6.74 6.23
N SER A 106 2.30 7.17 7.24
CA SER A 106 2.51 6.75 8.63
C SER A 106 1.23 6.43 9.40
N THR A 107 1.36 5.59 10.42
CA THR A 107 0.40 5.51 11.53
C THR A 107 1.11 5.88 12.82
N LYS A 108 0.50 6.77 13.59
CA LYS A 108 1.05 7.25 14.86
C LYS A 108 0.11 6.93 16.00
N PHE A 109 0.66 6.52 17.14
CA PHE A 109 -0.09 6.30 18.37
C PHE A 109 0.59 6.99 19.54
N SER A 110 -0.22 7.52 20.45
CA SER A 110 0.26 8.04 21.74
C SER A 110 -0.34 7.18 22.84
N VAL A 111 0.51 6.54 23.65
CA VAL A 111 0.10 5.65 24.73
C VAL A 111 0.76 6.04 26.06
N ILE A 112 0.04 5.91 27.19
CA ILE A 112 0.60 6.16 28.52
C ILE A 112 1.09 4.86 29.15
N ALA A 113 2.33 4.88 29.64
CA ALA A 113 2.95 3.85 30.47
C ALA A 113 3.34 4.45 31.83
N GLY A 114 2.46 4.35 32.83
CA GLY A 114 2.69 4.99 34.14
C GLY A 114 2.75 6.51 34.04
N ALA A 115 3.91 7.09 34.40
CA ALA A 115 4.17 8.54 34.33
C ALA A 115 4.95 8.97 33.07
N VAL A 116 4.98 8.11 32.04
CA VAL A 116 5.66 8.35 30.77
C VAL A 116 4.68 8.22 29.61
N LEU A 117 4.68 9.20 28.72
CA LEU A 117 4.01 9.15 27.42
C LEU A 117 4.96 8.51 26.40
N LEU A 118 4.46 7.55 25.63
CA LEU A 118 5.16 6.92 24.53
C LEU A 118 4.47 7.29 23.21
N ASN A 119 5.20 7.89 22.29
CA ASN A 119 4.76 8.17 20.93
C ASN A 119 5.37 7.13 19.98
N LEU A 120 4.51 6.32 19.36
CA LEU A 120 4.87 5.26 18.43
C LEU A 120 4.58 5.73 17.01
N THR A 121 5.55 5.65 16.09
CA THR A 121 5.34 5.93 14.67
C THR A 121 5.72 4.72 13.83
N PHE A 122 4.74 4.22 13.09
CA PHE A 122 4.89 3.19 12.07
C PHE A 122 4.97 3.86 10.71
N LEU A 123 6.19 4.07 10.21
CA LEU A 123 6.45 4.74 8.94
C LEU A 123 6.68 3.69 7.85
N SER A 124 5.86 3.70 6.81
CA SER A 124 6.08 2.95 5.57
C SER A 124 6.46 3.95 4.47
N PRO A 125 7.77 4.18 4.20
CA PRO A 125 8.19 5.24 3.29
C PRO A 125 7.62 5.08 1.88
N ILE A 126 7.08 6.17 1.33
CA ILE A 126 6.65 6.27 -0.07
C ILE A 126 7.60 7.24 -0.77
N GLU A 127 8.28 6.77 -1.81
CA GLU A 127 9.41 7.44 -2.47
C GLU A 127 9.21 7.44 -3.99
N PRO A 128 8.17 8.10 -4.54
CA PRO A 128 7.73 7.91 -5.92
C PRO A 128 8.79 8.24 -6.98
N SER A 129 9.76 9.09 -6.63
CA SER A 129 10.83 9.57 -7.50
C SER A 129 12.16 8.82 -7.32
N ASP A 130 12.29 7.97 -6.30
CA ASP A 130 13.50 7.19 -6.02
C ASP A 130 13.15 5.71 -6.04
N TRP A 131 13.33 5.07 -7.20
CA TRP A 131 12.91 3.68 -7.40
C TRP A 131 13.70 2.68 -6.57
N VAL A 132 14.93 3.01 -6.15
CA VAL A 132 15.70 2.17 -5.23
C VAL A 132 15.00 2.15 -3.87
N LYS A 133 14.65 3.31 -3.33
CA LYS A 133 13.93 3.37 -2.05
C LYS A 133 12.48 2.88 -2.16
N GLN A 134 11.79 3.16 -3.26
CA GLN A 134 10.41 2.70 -3.49
C GLN A 134 10.30 1.18 -3.65
N SER A 135 11.34 0.50 -4.08
CA SER A 135 11.37 -0.96 -4.18
C SER A 135 11.95 -1.68 -2.96
N LEU A 136 12.46 -0.93 -1.98
CA LEU A 136 13.00 -1.47 -0.74
C LEU A 136 11.85 -1.93 0.19
N PRO A 137 11.72 -3.23 0.52
CA PRO A 137 10.57 -3.76 1.25
C PRO A 137 10.77 -3.66 2.76
N PHE A 138 11.01 -2.44 3.26
CA PHE A 138 11.30 -2.16 4.66
C PHE A 138 10.40 -1.03 5.20
N VAL A 139 10.07 -1.11 6.49
CA VAL A 139 9.34 -0.10 7.26
C VAL A 139 10.06 0.22 8.55
N TYR A 140 9.81 1.40 9.10
CA TYR A 140 10.33 1.81 10.41
C TYR A 140 9.24 1.70 11.47
N LEU A 141 9.63 1.25 12.65
CA LEU A 141 8.94 1.52 13.90
C LEU A 141 9.85 2.44 14.72
N SER A 142 9.36 3.62 15.06
CA SER A 142 10.03 4.50 16.00
C SER A 142 9.23 4.74 17.27
N LEU A 143 9.96 4.97 18.37
CA LEU A 143 9.41 5.25 19.67
C LEU A 143 10.12 6.46 20.28
N GLU A 144 9.34 7.43 20.73
CA GLU A 144 9.77 8.56 21.55
C GLU A 144 9.09 8.49 22.92
N ALA A 145 9.80 8.93 23.96
CA ALA A 145 9.31 8.91 25.34
C ALA A 145 9.36 10.31 25.96
N GLU A 146 8.40 10.63 26.82
CA GLU A 146 8.35 11.91 27.54
C GLU A 146 7.78 11.73 28.95
N SER A 147 8.42 12.34 29.97
CA SER A 147 7.84 12.41 31.32
C SER A 147 6.64 13.35 31.32
N ILE A 148 5.50 12.89 31.85
CA ILE A 148 4.28 13.70 31.96
C ILE A 148 4.06 14.28 33.36
N ASP A 149 4.87 13.89 34.35
CA ASP A 149 4.82 14.44 35.72
C ASP A 149 5.98 15.41 36.02
N GLY A 150 6.89 15.59 35.06
CA GLY A 150 8.07 16.45 35.16
C GLY A 150 9.18 15.91 36.06
N GLN A 151 9.14 14.63 36.44
CA GLN A 151 10.20 13.93 37.17
C GLN A 151 11.07 13.06 36.24
N PRO A 152 12.35 12.81 36.60
CA PRO A 152 13.15 11.84 35.90
C PRO A 152 12.60 10.42 36.08
N HIS A 153 12.50 9.66 35.00
CA HIS A 153 12.13 8.25 35.02
C HIS A 153 13.17 7.39 34.33
N ASP A 154 13.44 6.22 34.89
CA ASP A 154 14.27 5.18 34.28
C ASP A 154 13.44 4.42 33.24
N VAL A 155 13.87 4.45 31.98
CA VAL A 155 13.09 3.91 30.85
C VAL A 155 13.93 2.91 30.04
N GLN A 156 13.43 1.68 29.91
CA GLN A 156 13.90 0.71 28.92
C GLN A 156 12.79 0.35 27.95
N VAL A 157 13.12 0.12 26.69
CA VAL A 157 12.14 -0.27 25.65
C VAL A 157 12.57 -1.50 24.90
N TYR A 158 11.60 -2.29 24.45
CA TYR A 158 11.81 -3.56 23.75
C TYR A 158 10.75 -3.74 22.68
N SER A 159 11.16 -4.36 21.57
CA SER A 159 10.22 -4.95 20.63
C SER A 159 10.78 -6.23 20.01
N ASP A 160 9.89 -7.17 19.69
CA ASP A 160 10.19 -8.37 18.91
C ASP A 160 9.17 -8.61 17.82
N ILE A 161 9.60 -9.36 16.81
CA ILE A 161 8.72 -10.08 15.89
C ILE A 161 8.92 -11.59 16.07
N SER A 162 7.91 -12.39 15.74
CA SER A 162 8.02 -13.86 15.72
C SER A 162 8.48 -14.40 14.36
N ALA A 163 8.82 -15.69 14.29
CA ALA A 163 9.05 -16.39 13.02
C ALA A 163 7.76 -16.60 12.19
N GLU A 164 6.60 -16.09 12.63
CA GLU A 164 5.35 -16.17 11.87
C GLU A 164 5.33 -15.27 10.63
N TRP A 165 6.37 -14.47 10.40
CA TRP A 165 6.44 -13.62 9.21
C TRP A 165 6.86 -14.36 7.94
N ILE A 166 7.36 -15.60 8.03
CA ILE A 166 8.11 -16.25 6.93
C ILE A 166 7.36 -17.37 6.19
N SER A 167 6.16 -17.76 6.65
CA SER A 167 5.40 -18.86 6.05
C SER A 167 3.97 -18.94 6.56
N GLY A 168 3.00 -19.23 5.71
CA GLY A 168 1.61 -19.49 6.12
C GLY A 168 1.42 -20.87 6.77
N ASN A 169 2.43 -21.75 6.72
CA ASN A 169 2.42 -23.06 7.36
C ASN A 169 3.30 -23.07 8.62
N ARG A 170 2.64 -22.94 9.78
CA ARG A 170 3.32 -22.80 11.08
C ARG A 170 4.03 -24.08 11.56
N ASN A 171 3.86 -25.21 10.88
CA ASN A 171 4.52 -26.48 11.21
C ASN A 171 5.92 -26.60 10.58
N LEU A 172 6.28 -25.72 9.64
CA LEU A 172 7.57 -25.76 8.98
C LEU A 172 8.68 -25.23 9.89
N VAL A 173 9.88 -25.78 9.72
CA VAL A 173 11.06 -25.43 10.51
C VAL A 173 11.60 -24.08 10.07
N ALA A 174 11.70 -23.14 11.00
CA ALA A 174 12.37 -21.87 10.83
C ALA A 174 13.86 -22.01 11.19
N THR A 175 14.70 -21.30 10.46
CA THR A 175 16.11 -21.01 10.80
C THR A 175 16.27 -19.52 11.00
N TRP A 176 17.19 -19.12 11.86
CA TRP A 176 17.45 -17.71 12.14
C TRP A 176 18.90 -17.47 12.52
N GLN A 177 19.32 -16.21 12.41
CA GLN A 177 20.65 -15.79 12.79
C GLN A 177 20.67 -14.30 13.14
N THR A 178 21.54 -13.94 14.07
CA THR A 178 21.89 -12.56 14.40
C THR A 178 23.18 -12.18 13.69
N VAL A 179 23.18 -11.01 13.06
CA VAL A 179 24.35 -10.42 12.40
C VAL A 179 24.60 -9.03 12.98
N GLN A 180 25.87 -8.71 13.20
CA GLN A 180 26.31 -7.38 13.55
C GLN A 180 27.22 -6.84 12.46
N THR A 181 26.90 -5.63 11.97
CA THR A 181 27.79 -4.85 11.12
C THR A 181 28.56 -3.85 11.99
N SER A 182 29.30 -2.94 11.37
CA SER A 182 29.89 -1.80 12.09
C SER A 182 28.86 -0.72 12.47
N LYS A 183 27.62 -0.82 11.98
CA LYS A 183 26.56 0.19 12.15
C LYS A 183 25.27 -0.37 12.74
N SER A 184 24.94 -1.63 12.51
CA SER A 184 23.65 -2.22 12.89
C SER A 184 23.79 -3.60 13.49
N VAL A 185 22.78 -3.98 14.27
CA VAL A 185 22.48 -5.35 14.63
C VAL A 185 21.16 -5.71 13.97
N TYR A 186 21.11 -6.86 13.32
CA TYR A 186 19.87 -7.39 12.77
C TYR A 186 19.76 -8.89 12.97
N HIS A 187 18.53 -9.31 13.22
CA HIS A 187 18.12 -10.69 13.15
C HIS A 187 17.54 -10.96 11.78
N HIS A 188 17.74 -12.16 11.26
CA HIS A 188 16.97 -12.65 10.13
C HIS A 188 16.44 -14.05 10.40
N ALA A 189 15.28 -14.35 9.84
CA ALA A 189 14.67 -15.68 9.87
C ALA A 189 14.07 -16.06 8.52
N GLN A 190 14.12 -17.35 8.19
CA GLN A 190 13.58 -17.94 6.96
C GLN A 190 13.29 -19.43 7.17
N LEU A 191 12.52 -20.04 6.27
CA LEU A 191 12.31 -21.49 6.29
C LEU A 191 13.63 -22.24 6.10
N GLN A 192 13.76 -23.40 6.76
CA GLN A 192 14.87 -24.33 6.53
C GLN A 192 14.87 -24.86 5.08
N SER A 193 13.69 -24.98 4.49
CA SER A 193 13.48 -25.36 3.10
C SER A 193 12.47 -24.41 2.47
N PRO A 194 12.92 -23.24 1.99
CA PRO A 194 12.05 -22.27 1.32
C PRO A 194 11.58 -22.80 -0.03
N GLU A 195 10.34 -22.46 -0.42
CA GLU A 195 9.74 -22.85 -1.70
C GLU A 195 9.55 -21.61 -2.59
N PRO A 196 10.41 -21.40 -3.61
CA PRO A 196 10.36 -20.23 -4.47
C PRO A 196 8.99 -20.04 -5.14
N MET A 197 8.55 -18.77 -5.24
CA MET A 197 7.33 -18.36 -5.93
C MET A 197 6.05 -19.06 -5.43
N THR A 198 6.06 -19.55 -4.19
CA THR A 198 4.93 -20.24 -3.56
C THR A 198 4.38 -19.38 -2.43
N GLU A 199 3.05 -19.32 -2.33
CA GLU A 199 2.38 -18.75 -1.16
C GLU A 199 1.44 -19.78 -0.51
N ILE A 200 1.39 -19.77 0.83
CA ILE A 200 0.41 -20.52 1.63
C ILE A 200 -0.36 -19.50 2.45
N ASN A 201 -1.70 -19.52 2.39
CA ASN A 201 -2.56 -18.57 3.11
C ASN A 201 -2.10 -17.12 2.92
N ASN A 202 -1.81 -16.71 1.68
CA ASN A 202 -1.31 -15.38 1.28
C ASN A 202 0.05 -14.94 1.88
N ILE A 203 0.82 -15.85 2.49
CA ILE A 203 2.19 -15.58 2.95
C ILE A 203 3.17 -16.29 2.03
N ALA A 204 4.23 -15.61 1.62
CA ALA A 204 5.28 -16.18 0.78
C ALA A 204 6.14 -17.21 1.53
N GLU A 205 6.41 -18.34 0.89
CA GLU A 205 7.22 -19.45 1.44
C GLU A 205 8.72 -19.33 1.08
N ASP A 206 9.12 -18.27 0.39
CA ASP A 206 10.50 -17.95 -0.01
C ASP A 206 10.98 -16.59 0.52
N SER A 207 10.36 -16.10 1.60
CA SER A 207 10.71 -14.84 2.24
C SER A 207 11.71 -15.00 3.37
N THR A 208 12.58 -14.00 3.52
CA THR A 208 13.41 -13.80 4.72
C THR A 208 12.93 -12.54 5.42
N VAL A 209 12.56 -12.66 6.70
CA VAL A 209 12.22 -11.51 7.54
C VAL A 209 13.48 -10.98 8.22
N TYR A 210 13.60 -9.66 8.33
CA TYR A 210 14.70 -8.95 8.98
C TYR A 210 14.15 -8.02 10.06
N TYR A 211 14.71 -8.09 11.26
CA TYR A 211 14.41 -7.17 12.35
C TYR A 211 15.70 -6.54 12.86
N SER A 212 15.80 -5.22 12.76
CA SER A 212 17.09 -4.52 12.75
C SER A 212 17.08 -3.21 13.54
N MET A 213 18.24 -2.79 14.01
CA MET A 213 18.45 -1.51 14.70
C MET A 213 19.90 -1.06 14.56
N LEU A 214 20.16 0.25 14.59
CA LEU A 214 21.54 0.76 14.67
C LEU A 214 22.21 0.31 15.97
N THR A 215 23.46 -0.11 15.91
CA THR A 215 24.22 -0.49 17.12
C THR A 215 24.46 0.72 18.02
N GLY A 216 24.35 0.53 19.33
CA GLY A 216 24.67 1.52 20.35
C GLY A 216 25.01 0.83 21.67
N THR A 217 25.69 1.53 22.58
CA THR A 217 26.15 0.96 23.87
C THR A 217 25.02 0.52 24.81
N GLN A 218 23.78 0.94 24.51
CA GLN A 218 22.57 0.63 25.28
C GLN A 218 21.65 -0.35 24.55
N VAL A 219 22.05 -0.80 23.34
CA VAL A 219 21.29 -1.78 22.55
C VAL A 219 21.70 -3.17 22.96
N THR A 220 20.73 -3.99 23.35
CA THR A 220 20.90 -5.42 23.62
C THR A 220 19.93 -6.23 22.79
N TYR A 221 20.28 -7.47 22.45
CA TYR A 221 19.47 -8.30 21.57
C TYR A 221 19.39 -9.74 22.05
N GLN A 222 18.35 -10.47 21.61
CA GLN A 222 18.25 -11.90 21.84
C GLN A 222 17.29 -12.56 20.86
N THR A 223 17.64 -13.76 20.39
CA THR A 223 16.71 -14.64 19.67
C THR A 223 16.44 -15.90 20.49
N GLY A 224 15.23 -16.43 20.40
CA GLY A 224 14.86 -17.66 21.12
C GLY A 224 13.37 -17.76 21.40
N GLN A 225 12.99 -18.61 22.34
CA GLN A 225 11.60 -18.80 22.74
C GLN A 225 11.00 -17.50 23.31
N ASP A 226 9.80 -17.16 22.86
CA ASP A 226 9.02 -15.98 23.23
C ASP A 226 8.95 -15.74 24.74
N THR A 227 8.58 -16.75 25.53
CA THR A 227 8.46 -16.63 27.00
C THR A 227 9.80 -16.35 27.69
N VAL A 228 10.90 -16.87 27.14
CA VAL A 228 12.26 -16.67 27.67
C VAL A 228 12.76 -15.27 27.33
N VAL A 229 12.66 -14.88 26.06
CA VAL A 229 13.19 -13.59 25.58
C VAL A 229 12.38 -12.42 26.17
N ARG A 230 11.04 -12.50 26.11
CA ARG A 230 10.17 -11.47 26.68
C ARG A 230 10.29 -11.43 28.20
N GLY A 231 10.33 -12.59 28.86
CA GLY A 231 10.50 -12.69 30.31
C GLY A 231 11.84 -12.11 30.78
N GLN A 232 12.91 -12.30 30.02
CA GLN A 232 14.22 -11.71 30.31
C GLN A 232 14.13 -10.17 30.35
N PHE A 233 13.57 -9.54 29.31
CA PHE A 233 13.40 -8.09 29.29
C PHE A 233 12.47 -7.61 30.42
N GLN A 234 11.33 -8.28 30.63
CA GLN A 234 10.36 -7.88 31.65
C GLN A 234 10.94 -7.88 33.06
N ASN A 235 11.86 -8.80 33.37
CA ASN A 235 12.47 -8.91 34.69
C ASN A 235 13.70 -8.00 34.86
N VAL A 236 14.51 -7.83 33.82
CA VAL A 236 15.84 -7.20 33.91
C VAL A 236 15.91 -5.82 33.27
N GLY A 237 15.07 -5.54 32.26
CA GLY A 237 15.12 -4.33 31.43
C GLY A 237 16.10 -4.41 30.26
N SER A 238 16.78 -5.54 30.07
CA SER A 238 17.74 -5.76 28.98
C SER A 238 17.79 -7.21 28.53
N LEU A 239 18.30 -7.43 27.32
CA LEU A 239 18.53 -8.74 26.74
C LEU A 239 19.98 -9.22 26.97
N THR A 240 20.26 -10.48 26.64
CA THR A 240 21.51 -11.16 27.03
C THR A 240 22.60 -11.17 25.97
N ASP A 241 22.36 -10.54 24.82
CA ASP A 241 23.24 -10.59 23.63
C ASP A 241 23.54 -12.02 23.17
N GLN A 242 22.54 -12.89 23.30
CA GLN A 242 22.63 -14.31 22.95
C GLN A 242 21.74 -14.66 21.76
N GLN A 243 22.18 -15.65 21.00
CA GLN A 243 21.41 -16.25 19.92
C GLN A 243 21.06 -17.69 20.28
N ASP A 244 19.78 -18.03 20.24
CA ASP A 244 19.36 -19.43 20.21
C ASP A 244 19.78 -20.07 18.87
N THR A 245 20.30 -21.29 18.91
CA THR A 245 20.74 -22.04 17.71
C THR A 245 19.95 -23.32 17.47
N ASN A 246 18.92 -23.58 18.29
CA ASN A 246 18.06 -24.76 18.17
C ASN A 246 16.87 -24.50 17.24
N PHE A 247 17.11 -24.63 15.93
CA PHE A 247 16.08 -24.45 14.90
C PHE A 247 14.92 -25.43 15.03
N ARG A 248 13.70 -24.93 14.86
CA ARG A 248 12.45 -25.66 15.15
C ARG A 248 11.27 -25.10 14.36
N ALA A 249 10.14 -25.82 14.42
CA ALA A 249 8.89 -25.38 13.79
C ALA A 249 8.45 -24.01 14.31
N ILE A 250 7.87 -23.17 13.44
CA ILE A 250 7.41 -21.81 13.76
C ILE A 250 6.50 -21.78 15.00
N ASN A 251 5.58 -22.74 15.11
CA ASN A 251 4.63 -22.86 16.22
C ASN A 251 5.16 -23.59 17.47
N LYS A 252 6.43 -24.00 17.50
CA LYS A 252 7.02 -24.72 18.62
C LYS A 252 7.97 -23.80 19.37
N ASP A 253 7.67 -23.52 20.64
CA ASP A 253 8.45 -22.59 21.48
C ASP A 253 8.74 -21.30 20.71
N PHE A 254 7.65 -20.61 20.32
CA PHE A 254 7.60 -19.52 19.33
C PHE A 254 8.89 -18.71 19.30
N VAL A 255 9.57 -18.74 18.17
CA VAL A 255 10.85 -18.06 18.03
C VAL A 255 10.59 -16.58 17.82
N VAL A 256 11.20 -15.74 18.66
CA VAL A 256 11.14 -14.28 18.55
C VAL A 256 12.51 -13.67 18.31
N LEU A 257 12.51 -12.55 17.61
CA LEU A 257 13.68 -11.77 17.21
C LEU A 257 13.68 -10.45 17.99
N GLY A 258 14.18 -10.46 19.22
CA GLY A 258 14.07 -9.34 20.16
C GLY A 258 15.25 -8.38 20.12
N ILE A 259 14.95 -7.08 20.20
CA ILE A 259 15.93 -6.00 20.39
C ILE A 259 15.38 -5.02 21.45
N SER A 260 16.22 -4.65 22.41
CA SER A 260 15.90 -3.65 23.44
C SER A 260 16.94 -2.55 23.54
N VAL A 261 16.50 -1.40 24.06
CA VAL A 261 17.33 -0.22 24.31
C VAL A 261 17.06 0.29 25.72
N ASP A 262 18.13 0.54 26.47
CA ASP A 262 18.07 1.32 27.71
C ASP A 262 18.18 2.82 27.36
N LEU A 263 17.17 3.60 27.74
CA LEU A 263 17.16 5.05 27.55
C LEU A 263 17.69 5.80 28.78
N GLY A 264 17.88 5.10 29.91
CA GLY A 264 18.33 5.68 31.17
C GLY A 264 17.28 6.53 31.88
N SER A 265 17.73 7.25 32.92
CA SER A 265 16.89 8.05 33.80
C SER A 265 16.88 9.54 33.40
N HIS A 266 15.83 9.99 32.72
CA HIS A 266 15.70 11.37 32.25
C HIS A 266 14.28 11.93 32.40
N THR A 267 14.16 13.26 32.40
CA THR A 267 12.86 13.95 32.24
C THR A 267 12.45 14.08 30.77
N THR A 268 13.43 14.13 29.87
CA THR A 268 13.26 14.36 28.42
C THR A 268 14.14 13.40 27.65
N PHE A 269 13.57 12.74 26.64
CA PHE A 269 14.27 11.77 25.80
C PHE A 269 14.33 12.35 24.38
N THR A 270 15.53 12.74 23.93
CA THR A 270 15.69 13.58 22.74
C THR A 270 15.98 12.81 21.45
N THR A 271 16.23 11.50 21.53
CA THR A 271 16.57 10.66 20.38
C THR A 271 15.54 9.55 20.24
N PRO A 272 14.82 9.46 19.10
CA PRO A 272 13.91 8.35 18.84
C PRO A 272 14.65 7.01 18.82
N VAL A 273 14.02 6.00 19.39
CA VAL A 273 14.44 4.60 19.24
C VAL A 273 13.85 4.08 17.94
N VAL A 274 14.66 3.48 17.05
CA VAL A 274 14.22 3.08 15.71
C VAL A 274 14.54 1.62 15.44
N TRP A 275 13.49 0.83 15.20
CA TRP A 275 13.58 -0.52 14.64
C TRP A 275 13.25 -0.48 13.14
N GLY A 276 13.98 -1.26 12.35
CA GLY A 276 13.68 -1.54 10.96
C GLY A 276 13.14 -2.95 10.80
N LEU A 277 12.00 -3.09 10.13
CA LEU A 277 11.39 -4.37 9.76
C LEU A 277 11.40 -4.50 8.24
N GLY A 278 11.95 -5.59 7.72
CA GLY A 278 11.93 -5.90 6.29
C GLY A 278 11.50 -7.33 6.00
N LEU A 279 10.84 -7.53 4.87
CA LEU A 279 10.49 -8.85 4.35
C LEU A 279 10.97 -8.95 2.92
N VAL A 280 12.06 -9.68 2.70
CA VAL A 280 12.78 -9.68 1.42
C VAL A 280 12.59 -11.03 0.73
N ARG A 281 12.35 -10.97 -0.57
CA ARG A 281 12.35 -12.10 -1.50
C ARG A 281 13.33 -11.81 -2.62
N ASP A 282 13.99 -12.84 -3.12
CA ASP A 282 14.88 -12.69 -4.27
C ASP A 282 15.09 -14.05 -4.96
N PRO A 283 14.64 -14.24 -6.21
CA PRO A 283 13.85 -13.31 -7.04
C PRO A 283 12.46 -13.00 -6.48
N VAL A 284 11.80 -11.94 -6.96
CA VAL A 284 10.47 -11.52 -6.46
C VAL A 284 9.32 -11.96 -7.37
N ILE A 285 9.58 -12.14 -8.66
CA ILE A 285 8.57 -12.53 -9.65
C ILE A 285 9.19 -13.39 -10.75
N GLN A 286 8.40 -14.31 -11.29
CA GLN A 286 8.65 -14.96 -12.57
C GLN A 286 7.77 -14.34 -13.65
N TYR A 287 8.32 -14.05 -14.82
CA TYR A 287 7.63 -13.33 -15.88
C TYR A 287 7.90 -13.90 -17.27
N ILE A 288 6.84 -14.11 -18.04
CA ILE A 288 6.93 -14.48 -19.46
C ILE A 288 6.78 -13.24 -20.35
N THR A 289 7.75 -13.00 -21.23
CA THR A 289 7.75 -11.78 -22.05
C THR A 289 6.90 -11.85 -23.31
N SER A 290 6.41 -13.04 -23.68
CA SER A 290 5.67 -13.24 -24.92
C SER A 290 4.77 -14.45 -24.81
N ALA A 291 3.56 -14.36 -25.36
CA ALA A 291 2.55 -15.41 -25.31
C ALA A 291 2.85 -16.65 -26.17
N ASP A 292 3.81 -16.61 -27.11
CA ASP A 292 4.29 -17.79 -27.85
C ASP A 292 5.57 -18.39 -27.27
N SER A 293 6.13 -17.77 -26.23
CA SER A 293 7.33 -18.23 -25.55
C SER A 293 6.97 -19.21 -24.44
N THR A 294 7.93 -20.06 -24.09
CA THR A 294 7.92 -20.83 -22.83
C THR A 294 9.04 -20.39 -21.90
N THR A 295 9.81 -19.37 -22.30
CA THR A 295 10.95 -18.86 -21.53
C THR A 295 10.45 -17.91 -20.45
N VAL A 296 10.66 -18.32 -19.21
CA VAL A 296 10.34 -17.53 -18.02
C VAL A 296 11.59 -16.80 -17.53
N GLN A 297 11.44 -15.52 -17.26
CA GLN A 297 12.46 -14.67 -16.65
C GLN A 297 12.22 -14.60 -15.15
N THR A 298 13.24 -14.88 -14.34
CA THR A 298 13.23 -14.48 -12.94
C THR A 298 13.68 -13.03 -12.83
N ARG A 299 12.89 -12.20 -12.14
CA ARG A 299 13.20 -10.79 -11.97
C ARG A 299 13.47 -10.47 -10.50
N ARG A 300 14.46 -9.61 -10.26
CA ARG A 300 14.89 -9.19 -8.93
C ARG A 300 14.25 -7.85 -8.58
N SER A 301 14.06 -7.57 -7.30
CA SER A 301 13.58 -6.24 -6.88
C SER A 301 14.58 -5.15 -7.27
N TYR A 302 14.08 -3.98 -7.65
CA TYR A 302 14.90 -2.91 -8.20
C TYR A 302 15.94 -2.36 -7.21
N PHE A 303 15.74 -2.49 -5.89
CA PHE A 303 16.69 -1.98 -4.90
C PHE A 303 18.06 -2.67 -5.00
N TRP A 304 18.11 -3.91 -5.51
CA TRP A 304 19.37 -4.63 -5.75
C TRP A 304 20.30 -3.94 -6.76
N THR A 305 19.82 -2.94 -7.50
CA THR A 305 20.65 -2.10 -8.37
C THR A 305 21.60 -1.18 -7.60
N ALA A 306 21.35 -0.94 -6.32
CA ALA A 306 22.15 -0.06 -5.47
C ALA A 306 22.94 -0.79 -4.37
N PHE A 307 22.68 -2.08 -4.13
CA PHE A 307 23.26 -2.82 -3.01
C PHE A 307 23.80 -4.18 -3.46
N ASP A 308 25.02 -4.50 -3.03
CA ASP A 308 25.66 -5.78 -3.32
C ASP A 308 25.14 -6.91 -2.40
N ASN A 309 24.66 -6.56 -1.20
CA ASN A 309 24.16 -7.49 -0.19
C ASN A 309 23.14 -6.81 0.74
N ILE A 310 22.41 -7.63 1.50
CA ILE A 310 21.35 -7.14 2.38
C ILE A 310 21.85 -6.30 3.57
N ALA A 311 23.07 -6.56 4.05
CA ALA A 311 23.63 -5.81 5.18
C ALA A 311 23.83 -4.34 4.81
N ASP A 312 24.33 -4.05 3.61
CA ASP A 312 24.49 -2.68 3.10
C ASP A 312 23.13 -1.99 2.91
N ALA A 313 22.11 -2.72 2.45
CA ALA A 313 20.75 -2.20 2.32
C ALA A 313 20.13 -1.84 3.68
N ILE A 314 20.27 -2.71 4.69
CA ILE A 314 19.80 -2.49 6.06
C ILE A 314 20.53 -1.31 6.71
N ASP A 315 21.86 -1.26 6.60
CA ASP A 315 22.68 -0.17 7.14
C ASP A 315 22.30 1.18 6.49
N SER A 316 22.05 1.19 5.17
CA SER A 316 21.60 2.38 4.45
C SER A 316 20.19 2.79 4.86
N PHE A 317 19.26 1.84 4.99
CA PHE A 317 17.89 2.09 5.44
C PHE A 317 17.88 2.71 6.84
N LEU A 318 18.45 2.04 7.82
CA LEU A 318 18.46 2.52 9.21
C LEU A 318 19.14 3.89 9.36
N SER A 319 20.23 4.14 8.61
CA SER A 319 20.93 5.43 8.64
C SER A 319 20.14 6.57 8.00
N ASP A 320 19.15 6.27 7.15
CA ASP A 320 18.36 7.25 6.42
C ASP A 320 17.08 7.67 7.17
N TYR A 321 16.78 7.09 8.34
CA TYR A 321 15.53 7.33 9.08
C TYR A 321 15.14 8.82 9.22
N SER A 322 16.08 9.69 9.61
CA SER A 322 15.81 11.13 9.74
C SER A 322 15.38 11.74 8.41
N ASN A 323 16.12 11.48 7.33
CA ASN A 323 15.79 12.03 6.02
C ASN A 323 14.51 11.39 5.46
N ALA A 324 14.27 10.11 5.72
CA ALA A 324 13.05 9.41 5.31
C ALA A 324 11.83 10.01 6.02
N THR A 325 11.96 10.36 7.30
CA THR A 325 10.92 11.07 8.06
C THR A 325 10.66 12.47 7.49
N ASP A 326 11.71 13.22 7.14
CA ASP A 326 11.55 14.55 6.53
C ASP A 326 10.83 14.48 5.18
N ARG A 327 11.23 13.53 4.31
CA ARG A 327 10.58 13.31 3.01
C ARG A 327 9.13 12.84 3.17
N ALA A 328 8.87 11.93 4.12
CA ALA A 328 7.53 11.44 4.44
C ALA A 328 6.62 12.59 4.90
N ASN A 329 7.09 13.43 5.84
CA ASN A 329 6.34 14.59 6.30
C ASN A 329 6.07 15.60 5.17
N GLN A 330 7.05 15.82 4.28
CA GLN A 330 6.86 16.70 3.12
C GLN A 330 5.80 16.14 2.16
N LEU A 331 5.86 14.84 1.85
CA LEU A 331 4.88 14.19 0.98
C LEU A 331 3.49 14.18 1.61
N ASP A 332 3.39 13.85 2.90
CA ASP A 332 2.14 13.88 3.67
C ASP A 332 1.52 15.28 3.60
N GLN A 333 2.29 16.34 3.87
CA GLN A 333 1.81 17.72 3.78
C GLN A 333 1.30 18.06 2.37
N GLN A 334 2.02 17.66 1.31
CA GLN A 334 1.59 17.93 -0.06
C GLN A 334 0.25 17.24 -0.38
N ILE A 335 0.13 15.94 -0.08
CA ILE A 335 -1.08 15.16 -0.32
C ILE A 335 -2.25 15.71 0.51
N MET A 336 -2.03 15.92 1.81
CA MET A 336 -3.09 16.35 2.73
C MET A 336 -3.56 17.77 2.42
N ASN A 337 -2.67 18.70 2.10
CA ASN A 337 -3.08 20.05 1.69
C ASN A 337 -3.91 20.03 0.41
N ALA A 338 -3.55 19.19 -0.57
CA ALA A 338 -4.32 19.05 -1.80
C ALA A 338 -5.71 18.45 -1.54
N ALA A 339 -5.78 17.41 -0.70
CA ALA A 339 -7.04 16.74 -0.38
C ALA A 339 -7.97 17.60 0.50
N GLN A 340 -7.43 18.36 1.46
CA GLN A 340 -8.19 19.27 2.31
C GLN A 340 -8.88 20.40 1.53
N ASN A 341 -8.38 20.75 0.34
CA ASN A 341 -9.06 21.71 -0.55
C ASN A 341 -10.37 21.16 -1.15
N VAL A 342 -10.58 19.84 -1.09
CA VAL A 342 -11.85 19.19 -1.45
C VAL A 342 -12.77 19.15 -0.22
N SER A 343 -12.37 18.39 0.82
CA SER A 343 -13.02 18.33 2.13
C SER A 343 -12.11 17.65 3.16
N SER A 344 -12.45 17.76 4.45
CA SER A 344 -11.78 17.01 5.53
C SER A 344 -11.93 15.49 5.37
N GLU A 345 -13.14 15.06 5.03
CA GLU A 345 -13.53 13.66 4.85
C GLU A 345 -12.76 13.04 3.68
N TYR A 346 -12.56 13.79 2.60
CA TYR A 346 -11.74 13.36 1.49
C TYR A 346 -10.26 13.23 1.89
N ALA A 347 -9.74 14.14 2.72
CA ALA A 347 -8.37 14.07 3.20
C ALA A 347 -8.10 12.79 4.03
N ASP A 348 -9.04 12.41 4.90
CA ASP A 348 -8.96 11.15 5.66
C ASP A 348 -8.94 9.92 4.73
N LEU A 349 -9.79 9.90 3.71
CA LEU A 349 -9.84 8.81 2.72
C LEU A 349 -8.54 8.68 1.93
N VAL A 350 -7.97 9.79 1.48
CA VAL A 350 -6.69 9.82 0.78
C VAL A 350 -5.57 9.32 1.70
N ALA A 351 -5.48 9.81 2.94
CA ALA A 351 -4.50 9.36 3.91
C ALA A 351 -4.57 7.84 4.12
N PHE A 352 -5.78 7.31 4.30
CA PHE A 352 -5.98 5.90 4.61
C PHE A 352 -5.72 4.98 3.41
N GLY A 353 -6.16 5.37 2.21
CA GLY A 353 -6.02 4.58 0.99
C GLY A 353 -4.60 4.55 0.40
N THR A 354 -3.72 5.51 0.75
CA THR A 354 -2.41 5.69 0.10
C THR A 354 -1.52 4.44 0.21
N ARG A 355 -1.24 3.96 1.43
CA ARG A 355 -0.35 2.79 1.60
C ARG A 355 -0.98 1.51 1.06
N GLN A 356 -2.28 1.34 1.27
CA GLN A 356 -3.03 0.20 0.77
C GLN A 356 -2.95 0.09 -0.77
N ALA A 357 -3.05 1.22 -1.48
CA ALA A 357 -2.92 1.27 -2.93
C ALA A 357 -1.54 0.82 -3.43
N LEU A 358 -0.47 1.26 -2.76
CA LEU A 358 0.91 1.06 -3.22
C LEU A 358 1.53 -0.26 -2.74
N ALA A 359 1.03 -0.84 -1.65
CA ALA A 359 1.60 -2.04 -1.04
C ALA A 359 1.32 -3.33 -1.81
N SER A 360 0.68 -3.29 -2.97
CA SER A 360 0.43 -4.48 -3.79
C SER A 360 1.39 -4.65 -4.96
N SER A 361 2.43 -3.82 -5.10
CA SER A 361 3.30 -3.83 -6.28
C SER A 361 4.79 -4.02 -5.96
N ASP A 362 5.47 -4.81 -6.78
CA ASP A 362 6.93 -4.90 -6.82
C ASP A 362 7.49 -4.22 -8.08
N ILE A 363 8.48 -3.34 -7.91
CA ILE A 363 9.26 -2.76 -9.01
C ILE A 363 10.51 -3.62 -9.20
N THR A 364 10.73 -4.09 -10.42
CA THR A 364 11.67 -5.16 -10.72
C THR A 364 12.59 -4.84 -11.88
N VAL A 365 13.73 -5.50 -11.91
CA VAL A 365 14.74 -5.40 -12.96
C VAL A 365 15.08 -6.80 -13.50
N ALA A 366 15.29 -6.89 -14.82
CA ALA A 366 15.76 -8.14 -15.43
C ALA A 366 17.23 -8.43 -15.12
N GLN A 367 17.64 -9.67 -15.37
CA GLN A 367 19.05 -10.06 -15.40
C GLN A 367 19.52 -10.29 -16.83
N ASN A 368 20.72 -9.80 -17.12
CA ASN A 368 21.45 -10.14 -18.34
C ASN A 368 21.96 -11.60 -18.26
N SER A 369 22.39 -12.13 -19.40
CA SER A 369 22.95 -13.49 -19.50
C SER A 369 24.21 -13.72 -18.64
N ASP A 370 24.92 -12.65 -18.27
CA ASP A 370 26.08 -12.69 -17.38
C ASP A 370 25.73 -12.55 -15.88
N GLY A 371 24.43 -12.45 -15.56
CA GLY A 371 23.90 -12.28 -14.21
C GLY A 371 23.80 -10.83 -13.72
N SER A 372 24.33 -9.85 -14.46
CA SER A 372 24.22 -8.43 -14.12
C SER A 372 22.79 -7.90 -14.26
N LEU A 373 22.41 -6.90 -13.47
CA LEU A 373 21.07 -6.30 -13.52
C LEU A 373 20.93 -5.36 -14.72
N ASN A 374 19.85 -5.49 -15.47
CA ASN A 374 19.55 -4.64 -16.61
C ASN A 374 18.62 -3.48 -16.23
N THR A 375 19.19 -2.38 -15.75
CA THR A 375 18.43 -1.19 -15.31
C THR A 375 17.64 -0.47 -16.42
N SER A 376 17.83 -0.86 -17.69
CA SER A 376 16.99 -0.37 -18.80
C SER A 376 15.68 -1.14 -18.97
N ASP A 377 15.57 -2.34 -18.40
CA ASP A 377 14.35 -3.14 -18.41
C ASP A 377 13.73 -3.18 -17.01
N VAL A 378 13.04 -2.09 -16.66
CA VAL A 378 12.25 -1.99 -15.44
C VAL A 378 10.79 -2.37 -15.74
N LYS A 379 10.20 -3.16 -14.85
CA LYS A 379 8.80 -3.59 -14.90
C LYS A 379 8.23 -3.63 -13.50
N ALA A 380 6.94 -3.38 -13.37
CA ALA A 380 6.24 -3.54 -12.10
C ALA A 380 5.10 -4.56 -12.21
N PHE A 381 4.87 -5.26 -11.11
CA PHE A 381 3.89 -6.33 -11.01
C PHE A 381 3.05 -6.13 -9.74
N GLN A 382 1.75 -5.90 -9.95
CA GLN A 382 0.74 -5.69 -8.94
C GLN A 382 0.02 -7.00 -8.67
N ARG A 383 -0.05 -7.43 -7.42
CA ARG A 383 -0.95 -8.49 -6.96
C ARG A 383 -2.35 -7.90 -6.81
N ASP A 384 -3.38 -8.59 -7.31
CA ASP A 384 -4.77 -8.20 -7.14
C ASP A 384 -5.30 -8.50 -5.71
N THR A 385 -4.63 -7.92 -4.71
CA THR A 385 -4.82 -8.18 -3.27
C THR A 385 -6.26 -7.95 -2.83
N GLY A 386 -6.75 -8.83 -1.97
CA GLY A 386 -8.11 -8.74 -1.42
C GLY A 386 -9.24 -9.19 -2.33
N ILE A 387 -9.00 -9.32 -3.63
CA ILE A 387 -10.01 -9.70 -4.63
C ILE A 387 -9.67 -11.08 -5.22
N SER A 388 -8.47 -11.21 -5.77
CA SER A 388 -7.97 -12.45 -6.37
C SER A 388 -6.47 -12.64 -6.06
N GLN A 389 -5.77 -13.38 -6.92
CA GLN A 389 -4.31 -13.49 -6.90
C GLN A 389 -3.70 -13.16 -8.27
N ARG A 390 -4.48 -12.55 -9.16
CA ARG A 390 -4.05 -12.26 -10.53
C ARG A 390 -2.94 -11.21 -10.54
N VAL A 391 -2.04 -11.31 -11.50
CA VAL A 391 -0.90 -10.38 -11.66
C VAL A 391 -1.27 -9.30 -12.67
N ASN A 392 -1.15 -8.02 -12.30
CA ASN A 392 -1.54 -6.88 -13.14
C ASN A 392 -2.96 -7.03 -13.72
N ALA A 393 -3.93 -7.44 -12.89
CA ALA A 393 -5.34 -7.43 -13.28
C ALA A 393 -5.73 -6.04 -13.81
N VAL A 394 -6.19 -5.98 -15.06
CA VAL A 394 -6.32 -4.73 -15.82
C VAL A 394 -7.34 -3.78 -15.19
N GLU A 395 -8.46 -4.28 -14.71
CA GLU A 395 -9.47 -3.48 -14.00
C GLU A 395 -8.98 -2.98 -12.63
N SER A 396 -8.16 -3.79 -11.96
CA SER A 396 -7.56 -3.44 -10.67
C SER A 396 -6.52 -2.33 -10.88
N LEU A 397 -5.70 -2.44 -11.92
CA LEU A 397 -4.75 -1.41 -12.31
C LEU A 397 -5.47 -0.13 -12.76
N PHE A 398 -6.62 -0.24 -13.44
CA PHE A 398 -7.46 0.91 -13.79
C PHE A 398 -7.97 1.66 -12.56
N ALA A 399 -8.43 0.94 -11.53
CA ALA A 399 -8.80 1.54 -10.25
C ALA A 399 -7.59 2.15 -9.51
N THR A 400 -6.39 1.56 -9.67
CA THR A 400 -5.14 2.02 -9.06
C THR A 400 -4.52 3.21 -9.81
N MET A 401 -4.84 3.40 -11.10
CA MET A 401 -4.25 4.41 -11.97
C MET A 401 -4.16 5.83 -11.37
N PRO A 402 -5.19 6.39 -10.70
CA PRO A 402 -5.13 7.78 -10.24
C PRO A 402 -4.00 8.08 -9.27
N ILE A 403 -3.67 7.18 -8.35
CA ILE A 403 -2.56 7.40 -7.42
C ILE A 403 -1.21 7.37 -8.16
N TYR A 404 -1.05 6.50 -9.16
CA TYR A 404 0.16 6.50 -9.98
C TYR A 404 0.28 7.79 -10.78
N LEU A 405 -0.80 8.26 -11.42
CA LEU A 405 -0.78 9.53 -12.13
C LEU A 405 -0.42 10.71 -11.22
N TYR A 406 -0.96 10.72 -10.00
CA TYR A 406 -0.72 11.80 -9.04
C TYR A 406 0.69 11.80 -8.47
N LEU A 407 1.21 10.64 -8.06
CA LEU A 407 2.52 10.55 -7.40
C LEU A 407 3.69 10.52 -8.40
N ASN A 408 3.62 9.64 -9.39
CA ASN A 408 4.59 9.54 -10.48
C ASN A 408 4.04 8.64 -11.59
N ALA A 409 3.55 9.25 -12.68
CA ALA A 409 2.91 8.53 -13.77
C ALA A 409 3.84 7.48 -14.44
N SER A 410 5.16 7.61 -14.32
CA SER A 410 6.11 6.61 -14.84
C SER A 410 5.93 5.24 -14.19
N LEU A 411 5.43 5.17 -12.95
CA LEU A 411 5.12 3.91 -12.27
C LEU A 411 4.03 3.12 -13.03
N LEU A 412 2.96 3.80 -13.46
CA LEU A 412 1.93 3.19 -14.30
C LEU A 412 2.52 2.62 -15.60
N GLY A 413 3.47 3.35 -16.20
CA GLY A 413 4.19 2.92 -17.39
C GLY A 413 4.89 1.57 -17.21
N THR A 414 5.50 1.32 -16.04
CA THR A 414 6.19 0.05 -15.77
C THR A 414 5.24 -1.16 -15.63
N HIS A 415 4.00 -0.95 -15.19
CA HIS A 415 2.96 -1.99 -15.18
C HIS A 415 2.41 -2.24 -16.59
N LEU A 416 2.10 -1.17 -17.33
CA LEU A 416 1.61 -1.24 -18.70
C LEU A 416 2.62 -1.92 -19.63
N ASP A 417 3.91 -1.62 -19.51
CA ASP A 417 4.94 -2.23 -20.35
C ASP A 417 5.00 -3.75 -20.16
N ALA A 418 4.77 -4.28 -18.94
CA ALA A 418 4.70 -5.73 -18.72
C ALA A 418 3.52 -6.36 -19.46
N LEU A 419 2.33 -5.76 -19.36
CA LEU A 419 1.13 -6.22 -20.06
C LEU A 419 1.26 -6.14 -21.59
N LEU A 420 1.80 -5.03 -22.10
CA LEU A 420 1.95 -4.78 -23.53
C LEU A 420 3.04 -5.65 -24.16
N GLN A 421 4.17 -5.82 -23.48
CA GLN A 421 5.26 -6.66 -23.96
C GLN A 421 4.80 -8.12 -24.15
N TYR A 422 4.17 -8.70 -23.13
CA TYR A 422 3.61 -10.06 -23.19
C TYR A 422 2.68 -10.25 -24.40
N GLN A 423 1.78 -9.30 -24.63
CA GLN A 423 0.76 -9.39 -25.68
C GLN A 423 1.25 -8.97 -27.07
N SER A 424 2.41 -8.32 -27.18
CA SER A 424 2.94 -7.83 -28.46
C SER A 424 3.44 -8.95 -29.38
N SER A 425 3.68 -10.14 -28.84
CA SER A 425 4.19 -11.30 -29.57
C SER A 425 3.49 -12.58 -29.10
N GLY A 426 2.98 -13.37 -30.05
CA GLY A 426 2.34 -14.66 -29.80
C GLY A 426 0.89 -14.64 -29.32
N TYR A 427 0.38 -13.50 -28.86
CA TYR A 427 -0.99 -13.38 -28.35
C TYR A 427 -1.95 -13.15 -29.52
N THR A 428 -2.98 -13.99 -29.64
CA THR A 428 -3.81 -14.08 -30.86
C THR A 428 -5.20 -13.47 -30.74
N ASN A 429 -5.64 -13.13 -29.53
CA ASN A 429 -6.98 -12.55 -29.34
C ASN A 429 -7.00 -11.12 -29.87
N ALA A 430 -8.15 -10.71 -30.40
CA ALA A 430 -8.35 -9.36 -30.97
C ALA A 430 -8.55 -8.26 -29.91
N TYR A 431 -8.48 -8.61 -28.64
CA TYR A 431 -8.78 -7.77 -27.48
C TYR A 431 -7.74 -8.02 -26.38
N ALA A 432 -7.59 -7.09 -25.43
CA ALA A 432 -6.59 -7.19 -24.38
C ALA A 432 -6.83 -8.37 -23.43
N ALA A 433 -5.75 -9.02 -23.00
CA ALA A 433 -5.74 -10.00 -21.92
C ALA A 433 -6.11 -9.31 -20.59
N PRO A 434 -6.81 -10.02 -19.69
CA PRO A 434 -7.29 -9.45 -18.42
C PRO A 434 -6.18 -9.25 -17.39
N ASP A 435 -5.04 -9.95 -17.52
CA ASP A 435 -3.95 -10.00 -16.55
C ASP A 435 -2.72 -10.71 -17.14
N LEU A 436 -1.69 -10.89 -16.29
CA LEU A 436 -0.47 -11.65 -16.56
C LEU A 436 -0.47 -13.02 -15.85
N GLY A 437 -1.62 -13.61 -15.56
CA GLY A 437 -1.73 -14.92 -14.93
C GLY A 437 -2.44 -14.90 -13.58
N SER A 438 -2.89 -16.08 -13.15
CA SER A 438 -3.84 -16.23 -12.05
C SER A 438 -3.27 -16.25 -10.64
N SER A 439 -1.94 -16.33 -10.50
CA SER A 439 -1.30 -16.65 -9.21
C SER A 439 0.01 -15.89 -9.06
N TYR A 440 -0.06 -14.69 -8.51
CA TYR A 440 1.11 -13.95 -8.02
C TYR A 440 1.90 -14.83 -7.04
N PRO A 441 3.24 -14.89 -7.10
CA PRO A 441 4.17 -14.05 -7.88
C PRO A 441 4.57 -14.64 -9.26
N SER A 442 3.72 -15.47 -9.86
CA SER A 442 3.95 -16.08 -11.18
C SER A 442 3.18 -15.34 -12.27
N ALA A 443 3.87 -14.48 -13.02
CA ALA A 443 3.35 -13.73 -14.17
C ALA A 443 3.52 -14.53 -15.48
N THR A 444 2.76 -15.62 -15.63
CA THR A 444 2.83 -16.55 -16.77
C THR A 444 1.97 -16.15 -17.97
N GLY A 445 1.29 -15.02 -17.90
CA GLY A 445 0.39 -14.55 -18.94
C GLY A 445 -0.96 -15.27 -18.96
N ASP A 446 -1.97 -14.63 -19.55
CA ASP A 446 -3.24 -15.25 -19.92
C ASP A 446 -3.44 -15.12 -21.43
N ALA A 447 -3.47 -16.25 -22.14
CA ALA A 447 -3.75 -16.34 -23.58
C ALA A 447 -5.08 -17.05 -23.86
N SER A 448 -5.88 -17.33 -22.83
CA SER A 448 -7.16 -18.00 -22.96
C SER A 448 -8.20 -17.10 -23.66
N ASP A 449 -9.30 -17.70 -24.11
CA ASP A 449 -10.41 -16.94 -24.67
C ASP A 449 -11.18 -16.23 -23.55
N THR A 450 -10.86 -14.96 -23.34
CA THR A 450 -11.48 -14.09 -22.34
C THR A 450 -12.43 -13.08 -22.99
N GLN A 451 -13.04 -13.47 -24.11
CA GLN A 451 -13.96 -12.65 -24.90
C GLN A 451 -15.04 -11.99 -24.04
N SER A 452 -15.51 -12.63 -22.96
CA SER A 452 -16.51 -12.05 -22.05
C SER A 452 -16.06 -10.76 -21.36
N ARG A 453 -14.76 -10.48 -21.23
CA ARG A 453 -14.25 -9.24 -20.62
C ARG A 453 -13.58 -8.30 -21.63
N ALA A 454 -13.67 -8.63 -22.91
CA ALA A 454 -12.94 -7.97 -23.96
C ALA A 454 -13.17 -6.45 -24.01
N ILE A 455 -14.40 -5.96 -23.81
CA ILE A 455 -14.67 -4.51 -23.79
C ILE A 455 -14.05 -3.85 -22.55
N GLU A 456 -14.20 -4.47 -21.37
CA GLU A 456 -13.71 -3.96 -20.09
C GLU A 456 -12.19 -3.78 -20.13
N ASP A 457 -11.47 -4.88 -20.40
CA ASP A 457 -10.01 -4.89 -20.32
C ASP A 457 -9.38 -4.08 -21.46
N THR A 458 -9.95 -4.15 -22.67
CA THR A 458 -9.44 -3.37 -23.81
C THR A 458 -9.64 -1.87 -23.64
N GLY A 459 -10.82 -1.45 -23.15
CA GLY A 459 -11.09 -0.05 -22.86
C GLY A 459 -10.13 0.50 -21.81
N ASN A 460 -9.93 -0.24 -20.72
CA ASN A 460 -8.98 0.10 -19.65
C ASN A 460 -7.55 0.28 -20.19
N MET A 461 -7.05 -0.66 -21.01
CA MET A 461 -5.69 -0.59 -21.55
C MET A 461 -5.46 0.64 -22.43
N LEU A 462 -6.40 0.97 -23.31
CA LEU A 462 -6.29 2.16 -24.17
C LEU A 462 -6.36 3.46 -23.36
N ILE A 463 -7.26 3.53 -22.39
CA ILE A 463 -7.41 4.70 -21.51
C ILE A 463 -6.14 4.90 -20.67
N MET A 464 -5.65 3.86 -19.99
CA MET A 464 -4.45 3.95 -19.14
C MET A 464 -3.20 4.29 -19.96
N THR A 465 -3.05 3.73 -21.17
CA THR A 465 -1.90 4.02 -22.05
C THR A 465 -1.87 5.50 -22.46
N LEU A 466 -3.02 6.07 -22.82
CA LEU A 466 -3.11 7.50 -23.13
C LEU A 466 -2.91 8.38 -21.89
N ALA A 467 -3.52 8.01 -20.75
CA ALA A 467 -3.37 8.75 -19.50
C ALA A 467 -1.90 8.81 -19.05
N HIS A 468 -1.19 7.68 -19.11
CA HIS A 468 0.26 7.60 -18.89
C HIS A 468 1.01 8.56 -19.81
N ALA A 469 0.80 8.46 -21.13
CA ALA A 469 1.56 9.23 -22.11
C ALA A 469 1.33 10.74 -21.95
N ARG A 470 0.11 11.15 -21.56
CA ARG A 470 -0.21 12.57 -21.30
C ARG A 470 0.38 13.08 -20.00
N ALA A 471 0.32 12.29 -18.93
CA ALA A 471 0.89 12.73 -17.65
C ALA A 471 2.42 12.83 -17.71
N THR A 472 3.08 11.91 -18.43
CA THR A 472 4.55 11.87 -18.54
C THR A 472 5.10 12.70 -19.72
N GLY A 473 4.31 12.90 -20.77
CA GLY A 473 4.81 13.35 -22.08
C GLY A 473 5.56 12.26 -22.87
N ASP A 474 5.73 11.05 -22.31
CA ASP A 474 6.48 9.96 -22.93
C ASP A 474 5.58 9.06 -23.80
N GLY A 475 5.80 9.11 -25.12
CA GLY A 475 5.12 8.29 -26.11
C GLY A 475 5.79 6.94 -26.41
N THR A 476 6.78 6.49 -25.63
CA THR A 476 7.55 5.27 -25.91
C THR A 476 6.69 4.02 -26.00
N LEU A 477 5.77 3.81 -25.05
CA LEU A 477 4.85 2.67 -25.07
C LEU A 477 3.92 2.71 -26.29
N ILE A 478 3.37 3.89 -26.60
CA ILE A 478 2.55 4.12 -27.80
C ILE A 478 3.34 3.71 -29.05
N ARG A 479 4.56 4.22 -29.21
CA ARG A 479 5.41 3.91 -30.37
C ARG A 479 5.70 2.42 -30.51
N ASN A 480 6.07 1.77 -29.40
CA ASN A 480 6.45 0.35 -29.41
C ASN A 480 5.27 -0.56 -29.74
N TYR A 481 4.07 -0.23 -29.26
CA TYR A 481 2.92 -1.12 -29.27
C TYR A 481 1.74 -0.61 -30.10
N TYR A 482 1.92 0.42 -30.93
CA TYR A 482 0.84 1.07 -31.69
C TYR A 482 -0.05 0.08 -32.47
N LYS A 483 0.56 -0.90 -33.16
CA LYS A 483 -0.18 -1.90 -33.95
C LYS A 483 -1.09 -2.78 -33.09
N LEU A 484 -0.64 -3.13 -31.88
CA LEU A 484 -1.45 -3.90 -30.92
C LEU A 484 -2.62 -3.04 -30.44
N LEU A 485 -2.34 -1.82 -29.98
CA LEU A 485 -3.34 -0.87 -29.51
C LEU A 485 -4.40 -0.55 -30.58
N SER A 486 -4.01 -0.36 -31.85
CA SER A 486 -4.96 -0.11 -32.94
C SER A 486 -5.85 -1.33 -33.22
N SER A 487 -5.28 -2.54 -33.19
CA SER A 487 -6.09 -3.76 -33.40
C SER A 487 -7.15 -3.96 -32.32
N TRP A 488 -6.81 -3.62 -31.09
CA TRP A 488 -7.73 -3.60 -29.95
C TRP A 488 -8.82 -2.54 -30.11
N ALA A 489 -8.49 -1.36 -30.61
CA ALA A 489 -9.48 -0.33 -30.91
C ALA A 489 -10.44 -0.74 -32.04
N ASP A 490 -9.96 -1.45 -33.06
CA ASP A 490 -10.81 -2.00 -34.13
C ASP A 490 -11.82 -3.02 -33.59
N TYR A 491 -11.41 -3.83 -32.61
CA TYR A 491 -12.31 -4.71 -31.89
C TYR A 491 -13.38 -3.91 -31.13
N LEU A 492 -13.00 -2.84 -30.40
CA LEU A 492 -13.97 -1.98 -29.70
C LEU A 492 -14.97 -1.34 -30.66
N VAL A 493 -14.51 -0.82 -31.81
CA VAL A 493 -15.39 -0.26 -32.84
C VAL A 493 -16.47 -1.27 -33.26
N SER A 494 -16.12 -2.55 -33.36
CA SER A 494 -17.05 -3.58 -33.81
C SER A 494 -18.03 -4.07 -32.73
N ASN A 495 -17.69 -3.90 -31.44
CA ASN A 495 -18.38 -4.61 -30.34
C ASN A 495 -18.92 -3.70 -29.22
N THR A 496 -18.51 -2.43 -29.14
CA THR A 496 -18.77 -1.63 -27.92
C THR A 496 -20.17 -1.04 -27.81
N LEU A 497 -20.82 -0.70 -28.93
CA LEU A 497 -22.06 0.09 -28.85
C LEU A 497 -23.22 -0.74 -28.29
N TYR A 498 -23.25 -2.05 -28.56
CA TYR A 498 -24.26 -2.99 -28.08
C TYR A 498 -23.57 -4.19 -27.40
N PRO A 499 -23.01 -4.04 -26.19
CA PRO A 499 -22.35 -5.13 -25.49
C PRO A 499 -23.28 -6.34 -25.33
N ASN A 500 -22.81 -7.54 -25.65
CA ASN A 500 -23.58 -8.77 -25.47
C ASN A 500 -22.66 -9.93 -25.06
N GLY A 501 -23.04 -10.68 -24.04
CA GLY A 501 -22.19 -11.69 -23.41
C GLY A 501 -20.91 -11.13 -22.79
N GLN A 502 -20.93 -9.83 -22.44
CA GLN A 502 -19.80 -9.12 -21.86
C GLN A 502 -20.04 -8.83 -20.37
N THR A 503 -18.97 -8.89 -19.59
CA THR A 503 -18.93 -8.71 -18.14
C THR A 503 -18.15 -7.45 -17.81
N ASN A 504 -18.74 -6.59 -16.97
CA ASN A 504 -18.07 -5.39 -16.47
C ASN A 504 -17.18 -5.70 -15.24
N ALA A 505 -16.47 -4.69 -14.72
CA ALA A 505 -15.59 -4.84 -13.56
C ALA A 505 -16.30 -5.32 -12.26
N ASP A 506 -17.63 -5.21 -12.18
CA ASP A 506 -18.42 -5.66 -11.04
C ASP A 506 -18.86 -7.14 -11.14
N GLY A 507 -18.45 -7.83 -12.21
CA GLY A 507 -18.88 -9.21 -12.49
C GLY A 507 -20.31 -9.30 -13.03
N ILE A 508 -20.93 -8.18 -13.41
CA ILE A 508 -22.28 -8.14 -13.99
C ILE A 508 -22.19 -8.40 -15.49
N THR A 509 -23.00 -9.35 -15.96
CA THR A 509 -23.13 -9.69 -17.39
C THR A 509 -24.55 -9.38 -17.84
N LYS A 510 -24.74 -8.23 -18.48
CA LYS A 510 -26.01 -7.81 -19.06
C LYS A 510 -25.82 -7.45 -20.53
N SER A 511 -26.83 -7.73 -21.35
CA SER A 511 -26.85 -7.19 -22.71
C SER A 511 -27.06 -5.68 -22.64
N ASN A 512 -26.46 -4.96 -23.57
CA ASN A 512 -26.59 -3.51 -23.71
C ASN A 512 -26.29 -2.74 -22.42
N ASP A 513 -25.30 -3.21 -21.65
CA ASP A 513 -24.82 -2.54 -20.43
C ASP A 513 -24.29 -1.14 -20.75
N THR A 514 -24.97 -0.13 -20.20
CA THR A 514 -24.72 1.29 -20.45
C THR A 514 -23.33 1.71 -19.98
N ASN A 515 -22.88 1.21 -18.83
CA ASN A 515 -21.63 1.60 -18.20
C ASN A 515 -20.42 0.95 -18.88
N LEU A 516 -20.57 -0.28 -19.36
CA LEU A 516 -19.58 -0.98 -20.16
C LEU A 516 -19.46 -0.39 -21.57
N ALA A 517 -20.60 -0.06 -22.20
CA ALA A 517 -20.60 0.56 -23.53
C ALA A 517 -19.84 1.89 -23.53
N ILE A 518 -20.06 2.77 -22.54
CA ILE A 518 -19.37 4.06 -22.50
C ILE A 518 -17.86 3.92 -22.28
N LYS A 519 -17.41 2.90 -21.53
CA LYS A 519 -15.97 2.61 -21.37
C LYS A 519 -15.30 2.34 -22.72
N GLY A 520 -15.88 1.45 -23.53
CA GLY A 520 -15.29 1.13 -24.83
C GLY A 520 -15.38 2.31 -25.81
N ILE A 521 -16.43 3.13 -25.75
CA ILE A 521 -16.52 4.38 -26.54
C ILE A 521 -15.39 5.36 -26.16
N ILE A 522 -15.13 5.54 -24.86
CA ILE A 522 -14.00 6.36 -24.39
C ILE A 522 -12.66 5.74 -24.82
N GLY A 523 -12.53 4.40 -24.79
CA GLY A 523 -11.36 3.68 -25.31
C GLY A 523 -11.10 3.96 -26.80
N ILE A 524 -12.14 4.03 -27.63
CA ILE A 524 -12.02 4.42 -29.05
C ILE A 524 -11.53 5.86 -29.18
N ALA A 525 -12.05 6.81 -28.39
CA ALA A 525 -11.54 8.18 -28.39
C ALA A 525 -10.11 8.29 -27.86
N ALA A 526 -9.72 7.46 -26.89
CA ALA A 526 -8.35 7.38 -26.45
C ALA A 526 -7.44 6.96 -27.62
N MET A 527 -7.86 5.95 -28.41
CA MET A 527 -7.12 5.54 -29.61
C MET A 527 -7.05 6.63 -30.69
N ALA A 528 -8.09 7.45 -30.84
CA ALA A 528 -8.06 8.59 -31.76
C ALA A 528 -6.91 9.54 -31.43
N GLN A 529 -6.70 9.83 -30.13
CA GLN A 529 -5.64 10.71 -29.67
C GLN A 529 -4.26 10.05 -29.67
N ILE A 530 -4.18 8.75 -29.38
CA ILE A 530 -2.96 7.94 -29.56
C ILE A 530 -2.51 8.00 -31.03
N SER A 531 -3.44 7.85 -31.98
CA SER A 531 -3.17 7.95 -33.43
C SER A 531 -2.74 9.36 -33.83
N GLN A 532 -3.34 10.39 -33.23
CA GLN A 532 -2.91 11.77 -33.44
C GLN A 532 -1.48 12.02 -32.95
N ALA A 533 -1.08 11.44 -31.81
CA ALA A 533 0.30 11.52 -31.31
C ALA A 533 1.29 10.81 -32.27
N MET A 534 0.89 9.69 -32.87
CA MET A 534 1.64 8.98 -33.91
C MET A 534 1.63 9.69 -35.28
N SER A 535 0.98 10.84 -35.39
CA SER A 535 0.78 11.59 -36.65
C SER A 535 0.01 10.81 -37.73
N ASP A 536 -0.73 9.77 -37.35
CA ASP A 536 -1.69 9.08 -38.23
C ASP A 536 -3.04 9.81 -38.16
N THR A 537 -3.13 10.89 -38.94
CA THR A 537 -4.31 11.78 -38.94
C THR A 537 -5.55 11.11 -39.51
N VAL A 538 -5.40 10.10 -40.38
CA VAL A 538 -6.52 9.36 -40.97
C VAL A 538 -7.13 8.44 -39.93
N ALA A 539 -6.32 7.62 -39.27
CA ALA A 539 -6.80 6.76 -38.17
C ALA A 539 -7.38 7.59 -37.03
N ALA A 540 -6.73 8.70 -36.67
CA ALA A 540 -7.22 9.62 -35.64
C ALA A 540 -8.63 10.14 -35.96
N GLN A 541 -8.86 10.63 -37.17
CA GLN A 541 -10.18 11.12 -37.60
C GLN A 541 -11.24 10.01 -37.64
N GLN A 542 -10.87 8.81 -38.07
CA GLN A 542 -11.79 7.67 -38.14
C GLN A 542 -12.25 7.23 -36.74
N TYR A 543 -11.31 7.01 -35.81
CA TYR A 543 -11.67 6.64 -34.43
C TYR A 543 -12.44 7.75 -33.74
N GLN A 544 -12.06 9.03 -33.94
CA GLN A 544 -12.81 10.16 -33.39
C GLN A 544 -14.24 10.20 -33.92
N ALA A 545 -14.45 10.01 -35.22
CA ALA A 545 -15.79 9.99 -35.83
C ALA A 545 -16.64 8.84 -35.27
N ASN A 546 -16.06 7.65 -35.10
CA ASN A 546 -16.75 6.52 -34.48
C ASN A 546 -17.14 6.83 -33.03
N ALA A 547 -16.22 7.30 -32.20
CA ALA A 547 -16.50 7.65 -30.80
C ALA A 547 -17.60 8.72 -30.68
N THR A 548 -17.51 9.80 -31.47
CA THR A 548 -18.51 10.87 -31.50
C THR A 548 -19.89 10.38 -32.01
N SER A 549 -19.92 9.45 -32.97
CA SER A 549 -21.18 8.85 -33.41
C SER A 549 -21.77 7.94 -32.33
N TYR A 550 -20.94 7.13 -31.68
CA TYR A 550 -21.39 6.15 -30.70
C TYR A 550 -21.86 6.81 -29.41
N VAL A 551 -21.19 7.85 -28.90
CA VAL A 551 -21.64 8.53 -27.68
C VAL A 551 -23.01 9.17 -27.86
N LYS A 552 -23.33 9.71 -29.04
CA LYS A 552 -24.67 10.27 -29.35
C LYS A 552 -25.76 9.20 -29.38
N LEU A 553 -25.45 8.03 -29.96
CA LEU A 553 -26.37 6.89 -29.97
C LEU A 553 -26.54 6.34 -28.55
N TRP A 554 -25.43 6.16 -27.82
CA TRP A 554 -25.41 5.74 -26.43
C TRP A 554 -26.28 6.66 -25.56
N GLU A 555 -26.11 7.98 -25.64
CA GLU A 555 -26.94 8.91 -24.85
C GLU A 555 -28.43 8.78 -25.19
N SER A 556 -28.76 8.64 -26.48
CA SER A 556 -30.14 8.43 -26.92
C SER A 556 -30.75 7.11 -26.45
N LEU A 557 -29.94 6.06 -26.26
CA LEU A 557 -30.39 4.72 -25.88
C LEU A 557 -30.39 4.54 -24.36
N ALA A 558 -29.44 5.14 -23.67
CA ALA A 558 -29.19 4.96 -22.25
C ALA A 558 -29.98 5.93 -21.36
N THR A 559 -30.50 7.04 -21.90
CA THR A 559 -31.17 8.06 -21.08
C THR A 559 -32.64 7.73 -20.86
N SER A 560 -33.06 7.71 -19.61
CA SER A 560 -34.47 7.81 -19.20
C SER A 560 -34.70 9.11 -18.44
N SER A 561 -35.96 9.40 -18.07
CA SER A 561 -36.46 10.63 -17.41
C SER A 561 -35.56 11.24 -16.30
N GLY A 562 -34.45 11.89 -16.68
CA GLY A 562 -33.53 12.58 -15.79
C GLY A 562 -32.24 11.83 -15.42
N HIS A 563 -32.02 10.59 -15.88
CA HIS A 563 -30.81 9.80 -15.57
C HIS A 563 -30.52 8.67 -16.56
N LEU A 564 -29.30 8.13 -16.53
CA LEU A 564 -28.84 6.98 -17.31
C LEU A 564 -29.33 5.65 -16.69
N LEU A 565 -29.81 4.77 -17.55
CA LEU A 565 -30.29 3.43 -17.22
C LEU A 565 -29.13 2.42 -17.13
N PRO A 566 -29.26 1.32 -16.36
CA PRO A 566 -28.27 0.25 -16.33
C PRO A 566 -28.04 -0.40 -17.70
N THR A 567 -29.13 -0.63 -18.45
CA THR A 567 -29.09 -1.16 -19.82
C THR A 567 -30.01 -0.35 -20.75
N TYR A 568 -29.80 -0.45 -22.06
CA TYR A 568 -30.66 0.26 -23.03
C TYR A 568 -32.11 -0.24 -23.08
N GLU A 569 -32.37 -1.49 -22.66
CA GLU A 569 -33.73 -2.03 -22.64
C GLU A 569 -34.50 -1.70 -21.37
N ASP A 570 -33.83 -1.22 -20.32
CA ASP A 570 -34.50 -0.90 -19.07
C ASP A 570 -35.47 0.27 -19.27
N THR A 571 -36.70 0.12 -18.79
CA THR A 571 -37.73 1.17 -18.89
C THR A 571 -38.12 1.74 -17.54
N SER A 572 -37.56 1.20 -16.46
CA SER A 572 -37.87 1.57 -15.08
C SER A 572 -37.14 2.86 -14.70
N SER A 573 -37.89 3.87 -14.24
CA SER A 573 -37.29 5.13 -13.79
C SER A 573 -36.59 5.01 -12.43
N SER A 574 -36.69 3.87 -11.75
CA SER A 574 -35.97 3.63 -10.49
C SER A 574 -34.66 2.88 -10.69
N ASP A 575 -34.44 2.26 -11.85
CA ASP A 575 -33.27 1.42 -12.08
C ASP A 575 -32.07 2.31 -12.43
N TYR A 576 -30.90 2.00 -11.86
CA TYR A 576 -29.66 2.73 -12.10
C TYR A 576 -28.43 1.85 -11.92
N ALA A 577 -27.36 2.24 -12.63
CA ALA A 577 -26.00 1.80 -12.37
C ALA A 577 -25.15 3.03 -12.04
N LEU A 578 -24.14 2.84 -11.20
CA LEU A 578 -23.20 3.89 -10.89
C LEU A 578 -22.27 4.09 -12.09
N MET A 579 -22.36 5.23 -12.75
CA MET A 579 -21.69 5.49 -14.04
C MET A 579 -20.21 5.87 -13.89
N TYR A 580 -19.45 5.06 -13.15
CA TYR A 580 -18.06 5.32 -12.79
C TYR A 580 -17.12 5.42 -14.00
N ASN A 581 -17.45 4.80 -15.15
CA ASN A 581 -16.59 4.87 -16.33
C ASN A 581 -16.60 6.24 -17.01
N MET A 582 -17.56 7.12 -16.68
CA MET A 582 -17.55 8.52 -17.13
C MET A 582 -16.33 9.29 -16.57
N TYR A 583 -15.72 8.82 -15.48
CA TYR A 583 -14.47 9.38 -14.95
C TYR A 583 -13.37 9.48 -16.01
N ALA A 584 -13.26 8.49 -16.90
CA ALA A 584 -12.21 8.47 -17.91
C ALA A 584 -12.36 9.59 -18.96
N ASP A 585 -13.59 10.00 -19.28
CA ASP A 585 -13.83 11.15 -20.17
C ASP A 585 -13.34 12.46 -19.54
N VAL A 586 -13.60 12.64 -18.24
CA VAL A 586 -13.14 13.81 -17.47
C VAL A 586 -11.63 13.80 -17.27
N LEU A 587 -11.05 12.67 -16.87
CA LEU A 587 -9.60 12.52 -16.66
C LEU A 587 -8.82 12.78 -17.94
N LEU A 588 -9.25 12.19 -19.05
CA LEU A 588 -8.63 12.41 -20.35
C LEU A 588 -9.11 13.73 -20.99
N ASN A 589 -10.06 14.44 -20.41
CA ASN A 589 -10.67 15.63 -21.01
C ASN A 589 -11.02 15.40 -22.49
N THR A 590 -11.68 14.27 -22.80
CA THR A 590 -12.00 13.94 -24.20
C THR A 590 -13.14 14.80 -24.74
N GLY A 591 -13.99 15.30 -23.85
CA GLY A 591 -15.15 16.14 -24.19
C GLY A 591 -16.18 15.38 -25.00
N LEU A 592 -16.24 14.06 -24.82
CA LEU A 592 -17.15 13.19 -25.56
C LEU A 592 -18.58 13.27 -25.03
N ILE A 593 -18.75 13.30 -23.71
CA ILE A 593 -20.04 13.25 -23.05
C ILE A 593 -20.53 14.68 -22.83
N ASP A 594 -21.78 14.97 -23.23
CA ASP A 594 -22.35 16.29 -23.05
C ASP A 594 -22.50 16.65 -21.55
N GLN A 595 -22.20 17.91 -21.21
CA GLN A 595 -22.23 18.41 -19.82
C GLN A 595 -23.61 18.24 -19.14
N SER A 596 -24.68 18.21 -19.94
CA SER A 596 -26.04 17.92 -19.46
C SER A 596 -26.17 16.55 -18.84
N VAL A 597 -25.47 15.53 -19.37
CA VAL A 597 -25.49 14.17 -18.83
C VAL A 597 -24.90 14.15 -17.41
N TYR A 598 -23.74 14.78 -17.21
CA TYR A 598 -23.13 14.92 -15.89
C TYR A 598 -24.04 15.66 -14.90
N SER A 599 -24.67 16.75 -15.35
CA SER A 599 -25.57 17.57 -14.51
C SER A 599 -26.83 16.80 -14.09
N SER A 600 -27.41 16.03 -15.02
CA SER A 600 -28.55 15.15 -14.75
C SER A 600 -28.16 14.01 -13.81
N GLN A 601 -27.03 13.35 -14.02
CA GLN A 601 -26.50 12.32 -13.13
C GLN A 601 -26.25 12.85 -11.71
N ALA A 602 -25.62 14.02 -11.58
CA ALA A 602 -25.39 14.64 -10.27
C ALA A 602 -26.72 14.91 -9.52
N SER A 603 -27.72 15.43 -10.22
CA SER A 603 -29.05 15.68 -9.64
C SER A 603 -29.72 14.38 -9.20
N PHE A 604 -29.60 13.33 -10.01
CA PHE A 604 -30.13 12.01 -9.71
C PHE A 604 -29.46 11.38 -8.48
N TYR A 605 -28.12 11.35 -8.42
CA TYR A 605 -27.39 10.84 -7.27
C TYR A 605 -27.71 11.61 -5.99
N SER A 606 -27.83 12.95 -6.06
CA SER A 606 -28.23 13.79 -4.91
C SER A 606 -29.60 13.41 -4.33
N ASN A 607 -30.53 12.94 -5.18
CA ASN A 607 -31.82 12.43 -4.72
C ASN A 607 -31.69 11.02 -4.16
N LEU A 608 -30.91 10.15 -4.81
CA LEU A 608 -30.70 8.78 -4.35
C LEU A 608 -30.08 8.71 -2.95
N THR A 609 -29.07 9.55 -2.67
CA THR A 609 -28.37 9.57 -1.36
C THR A 609 -29.31 9.85 -0.19
N GLN A 610 -30.46 10.49 -0.40
CA GLN A 610 -31.46 10.75 0.65
C GLN A 610 -32.21 9.49 1.10
N SER A 611 -32.17 8.42 0.30
CA SER A 611 -32.87 7.16 0.55
C SER A 611 -31.97 5.92 0.50
N ALA A 612 -30.68 6.12 0.22
CA ALA A 612 -29.69 5.06 0.09
C ALA A 612 -29.24 4.50 1.44
N GLY A 613 -28.45 3.43 1.38
CA GLY A 613 -27.77 2.90 2.55
C GLY A 613 -26.77 3.89 3.14
N LYS A 614 -26.48 3.73 4.44
CA LYS A 614 -25.59 4.63 5.18
C LYS A 614 -24.18 4.74 4.58
N PHE A 615 -23.69 3.68 3.95
CA PHE A 615 -22.29 3.53 3.58
C PHE A 615 -22.00 3.71 2.08
N GLY A 616 -23.01 3.86 1.25
CA GLY A 616 -22.81 4.12 -0.17
C GLY A 616 -24.07 3.99 -1.01
N LEU A 617 -23.92 4.28 -2.30
CA LEU A 617 -24.85 3.84 -3.33
C LEU A 617 -24.42 2.44 -3.79
N SER A 618 -25.38 1.57 -4.05
CA SER A 618 -25.09 0.32 -4.74
C SER A 618 -24.58 0.59 -6.16
N TYR A 619 -23.58 -0.15 -6.63
CA TYR A 619 -23.02 0.07 -7.98
C TYR A 619 -24.00 -0.32 -9.11
N ASP A 620 -25.00 -1.15 -8.80
CA ASP A 620 -26.17 -1.47 -9.62
C ASP A 620 -27.31 -1.85 -8.66
N ASN A 621 -28.53 -1.36 -8.90
CA ASN A 621 -29.66 -1.61 -7.99
C ASN A 621 -30.64 -2.68 -8.47
N THR A 622 -30.32 -3.40 -9.55
CA THR A 622 -31.17 -4.50 -10.02
C THR A 622 -31.01 -5.73 -9.10
N GLY A 623 -32.09 -6.52 -8.97
CA GLY A 623 -32.02 -7.82 -8.28
C GLY A 623 -31.75 -7.77 -6.77
N SER A 624 -32.11 -6.67 -6.08
CA SER A 624 -31.87 -6.47 -4.64
C SER A 624 -30.40 -6.39 -4.22
N ASN A 625 -29.51 -5.98 -5.13
CA ASN A 625 -28.11 -5.71 -4.82
C ASN A 625 -27.98 -4.56 -3.80
N THR A 626 -27.16 -4.77 -2.78
CA THR A 626 -26.84 -3.79 -1.72
C THR A 626 -25.34 -3.47 -1.68
N LYS A 627 -24.58 -3.81 -2.72
CA LYS A 627 -23.12 -3.67 -2.70
C LYS A 627 -22.68 -2.29 -3.20
N ALA A 628 -22.01 -1.54 -2.33
CA ALA A 628 -21.25 -0.35 -2.69
C ALA A 628 -19.79 -0.71 -3.00
N ASN A 629 -19.14 0.12 -3.82
CA ASN A 629 -17.71 0.02 -4.12
C ASN A 629 -17.06 1.39 -3.94
N SER A 630 -16.02 1.47 -3.10
CA SER A 630 -15.36 2.74 -2.78
C SER A 630 -14.69 3.36 -4.00
N ALA A 631 -13.98 2.58 -4.83
CA ALA A 631 -13.32 3.10 -6.02
C ALA A 631 -14.31 3.69 -7.03
N TRP A 632 -15.39 2.96 -7.31
CA TRP A 632 -16.42 3.41 -8.24
C TRP A 632 -17.17 4.64 -7.74
N THR A 633 -17.38 4.73 -6.42
CA THR A 633 -17.98 5.92 -5.80
C THR A 633 -17.07 7.13 -5.97
N LEU A 634 -15.76 7.00 -5.77
CA LEU A 634 -14.81 8.10 -5.95
C LEU A 634 -14.63 8.49 -7.42
N PHE A 635 -14.67 7.54 -8.35
CA PHE A 635 -14.68 7.83 -9.79
C PHE A 635 -15.92 8.64 -10.17
N THR A 636 -17.08 8.26 -9.63
CA THR A 636 -18.34 8.97 -9.88
C THR A 636 -18.33 10.36 -9.25
N ALA A 637 -17.85 10.50 -8.01
CA ALA A 637 -17.68 11.79 -7.36
C ALA A 637 -16.75 12.71 -8.16
N ALA A 638 -15.66 12.15 -8.72
CA ALA A 638 -14.75 12.86 -9.58
C ALA A 638 -15.37 13.28 -10.92
N SER A 639 -16.16 12.41 -11.55
CA SER A 639 -16.75 12.70 -12.85
C SER A 639 -17.80 13.84 -12.78
N ILE A 640 -18.46 14.02 -11.65
CA ILE A 640 -19.48 15.08 -11.47
C ILE A 640 -18.97 16.33 -10.73
N ALA A 641 -17.70 16.37 -10.33
CA ALA A 641 -17.12 17.42 -9.50
C ALA A 641 -17.32 18.84 -10.09
N SER A 642 -17.26 18.96 -11.43
CA SER A 642 -17.38 20.24 -12.12
C SER A 642 -18.82 20.77 -12.19
N VAL A 643 -19.83 19.92 -11.99
CA VAL A 643 -21.26 20.28 -12.07
C VAL A 643 -21.94 20.36 -10.70
N SER A 644 -21.47 19.63 -9.70
CA SER A 644 -22.06 19.63 -8.36
C SER A 644 -21.05 19.21 -7.28
N SER A 645 -20.46 20.18 -6.60
CA SER A 645 -19.63 19.91 -5.41
C SER A 645 -20.46 19.37 -4.23
N VAL A 646 -21.76 19.69 -4.16
CA VAL A 646 -22.66 19.17 -3.13
C VAL A 646 -22.81 17.66 -3.28
N THR A 647 -23.11 17.17 -4.49
CA THR A 647 -23.29 15.74 -4.74
C THR A 647 -21.98 14.98 -4.63
N GLN A 648 -20.88 15.58 -5.13
CA GLN A 648 -19.53 15.06 -4.92
C GLN A 648 -19.26 14.81 -3.43
N ASN A 649 -19.49 15.80 -2.57
CA ASN A 649 -19.24 15.66 -1.14
C ASN A 649 -20.16 14.63 -0.48
N GLN A 650 -21.44 14.55 -0.87
CA GLN A 650 -22.33 13.50 -0.38
C GLN A 650 -21.78 12.09 -0.67
N LEU A 651 -21.26 11.85 -1.87
CA LEU A 651 -20.66 10.55 -2.22
C LEU A 651 -19.37 10.28 -1.44
N ILE A 652 -18.52 11.29 -1.27
CA ILE A 652 -17.31 11.21 -0.43
C ILE A 652 -17.67 10.86 1.01
N ASP A 653 -18.67 11.54 1.59
CA ASP A 653 -19.09 11.36 2.97
C ASP A 653 -19.59 9.94 3.25
N MET A 654 -20.27 9.31 2.29
CA MET A 654 -20.73 7.91 2.43
C MET A 654 -19.54 6.94 2.51
N VAL A 655 -18.53 7.12 1.66
CA VAL A 655 -17.30 6.30 1.67
C VAL A 655 -16.48 6.57 2.93
N HIS A 656 -16.34 7.84 3.33
CA HIS A 656 -15.69 8.22 4.58
C HIS A 656 -16.39 7.61 5.79
N THR A 657 -17.73 7.65 5.82
CA THR A 657 -18.54 7.02 6.86
C THR A 657 -18.23 5.53 6.99
N ARG A 658 -17.95 4.84 5.87
CA ARG A 658 -17.53 3.44 5.90
C ARG A 658 -16.09 3.25 6.35
N ALA A 659 -15.17 4.06 5.83
CA ALA A 659 -13.75 3.99 6.19
C ALA A 659 -13.54 4.27 7.69
N ASN A 660 -14.36 5.15 8.26
CA ASN A 660 -14.42 5.54 9.67
C ASN A 660 -15.31 4.60 10.54
N PHE A 661 -15.62 3.39 10.06
CA PHE A 661 -16.52 2.46 10.75
C PHE A 661 -15.79 1.27 11.39
N ASN A 662 -15.47 1.40 12.68
CA ASN A 662 -14.76 0.39 13.47
C ASN A 662 -15.63 -0.74 14.07
N GLN A 663 -16.88 -0.91 13.64
CA GLN A 663 -17.70 -2.07 14.03
C GLN A 663 -17.55 -3.25 13.05
N THR A 664 -16.75 -3.07 12.01
CA THR A 664 -16.37 -4.12 11.07
C THR A 664 -14.93 -4.54 11.33
N SER A 665 -14.61 -5.79 11.02
CA SER A 665 -13.26 -6.31 11.15
C SER A 665 -12.43 -6.04 9.90
N GLY A 666 -11.14 -5.79 10.11
CA GLY A 666 -10.15 -5.71 9.05
C GLY A 666 -9.84 -4.32 8.53
N ASP A 667 -9.03 -4.29 7.48
CA ASP A 667 -8.69 -3.08 6.74
C ASP A 667 -9.86 -2.60 5.87
N PHE A 668 -9.67 -1.52 5.12
CA PHE A 668 -10.75 -0.92 4.37
C PHE A 668 -11.05 -1.71 3.09
N PRO A 669 -12.20 -2.42 3.00
CA PRO A 669 -12.53 -3.17 1.80
C PRO A 669 -12.88 -2.25 0.63
N LEU A 670 -12.63 -2.74 -0.58
CA LEU A 670 -13.10 -2.10 -1.81
C LEU A 670 -14.63 -2.21 -1.96
N ILE A 671 -15.20 -3.37 -1.60
CA ILE A 671 -16.62 -3.71 -1.76
C ILE A 671 -17.24 -4.01 -0.39
N TYR A 672 -18.40 -3.44 -0.12
CA TYR A 672 -19.11 -3.64 1.14
C TYR A 672 -20.61 -3.44 0.96
N ASP A 673 -21.38 -3.98 1.91
CA ASP A 673 -22.82 -3.77 1.96
C ASP A 673 -23.14 -2.31 2.34
N ASP A 674 -23.99 -1.66 1.55
CA ASP A 674 -24.30 -0.24 1.63
C ASP A 674 -25.13 0.13 2.87
N GLN A 675 -25.81 -0.84 3.48
CA GLN A 675 -26.60 -0.65 4.70
C GLN A 675 -25.77 -0.90 5.96
N THR A 676 -25.02 -2.01 5.98
CA THR A 676 -24.36 -2.54 7.18
C THR A 676 -22.87 -2.26 7.23
N GLY A 677 -22.25 -1.95 6.09
CA GLY A 677 -20.80 -1.78 5.95
C GLY A 677 -20.04 -3.12 5.97
N ASN A 678 -20.71 -4.25 6.18
CA ASN A 678 -20.03 -5.54 6.24
C ASN A 678 -19.42 -5.90 4.88
N SER A 679 -18.25 -6.53 4.91
CA SER A 679 -17.59 -7.14 3.76
C SER A 679 -17.34 -8.62 4.05
N SER A 680 -17.32 -9.45 3.01
CA SER A 680 -16.86 -10.84 3.10
C SER A 680 -15.39 -10.94 2.73
N SER A 681 -14.77 -12.10 3.00
CA SER A 681 -13.51 -12.48 2.35
C SER A 681 -13.66 -12.35 0.83
N SER A 682 -12.63 -11.84 0.14
CA SER A 682 -12.62 -11.56 -1.31
C SER A 682 -13.36 -10.30 -1.80
N ASN A 683 -13.63 -9.34 -0.91
CA ASN A 683 -14.23 -8.04 -1.27
C ASN A 683 -13.24 -6.86 -1.25
N GLY A 684 -11.95 -7.14 -1.43
CA GLY A 684 -10.93 -6.11 -1.61
C GLY A 684 -10.32 -5.58 -0.32
N LEU A 685 -10.17 -6.43 0.69
CA LEU A 685 -9.31 -6.17 1.85
C LEU A 685 -7.87 -5.90 1.36
N ALA A 686 -7.23 -4.83 1.81
CA ALA A 686 -5.95 -4.34 1.31
C ALA A 686 -5.86 -4.13 -0.22
N SER A 687 -6.98 -3.96 -0.92
CA SER A 687 -6.97 -3.88 -2.39
C SER A 687 -6.21 -2.66 -2.92
N PRO A 688 -5.38 -2.82 -3.96
CA PRO A 688 -4.74 -1.69 -4.64
C PRO A 688 -5.75 -0.73 -5.29
N GLY A 689 -6.98 -1.21 -5.54
CA GLY A 689 -8.08 -0.40 -6.06
C GLY A 689 -8.44 0.83 -5.20
N GLN A 690 -8.01 0.89 -3.94
CA GLN A 690 -8.09 2.12 -3.14
C GLN A 690 -7.24 3.27 -3.71
N GLY A 691 -6.40 3.04 -4.71
CA GLY A 691 -5.77 4.10 -5.50
C GLY A 691 -6.78 5.08 -6.12
N ALA A 692 -8.04 4.66 -6.29
CA ALA A 692 -9.14 5.50 -6.70
C ALA A 692 -9.48 6.62 -5.71
N MET A 693 -9.01 6.56 -4.46
CA MET A 693 -9.10 7.70 -3.52
C MET A 693 -8.40 8.95 -4.06
N PHE A 694 -7.46 8.81 -5.01
CA PHE A 694 -6.80 9.93 -5.67
C PHE A 694 -7.55 10.44 -6.91
N ALA A 695 -8.74 9.92 -7.23
CA ALA A 695 -9.44 10.24 -8.47
C ALA A 695 -9.62 11.75 -8.71
N LEU A 696 -10.00 12.51 -7.68
CA LEU A 696 -10.16 13.98 -7.77
C LEU A 696 -8.81 14.69 -7.87
N LEU A 697 -7.79 14.21 -7.16
CA LEU A 697 -6.45 14.81 -7.20
C LEU A 697 -5.81 14.59 -8.57
N ALA A 698 -6.01 13.43 -9.19
CA ALA A 698 -5.50 13.12 -10.52
C ALA A 698 -6.09 14.03 -11.61
N LEU A 699 -7.29 14.60 -11.43
CA LEU A 699 -7.86 15.57 -12.37
C LEU A 699 -7.07 16.89 -12.44
N SER A 700 -6.25 17.19 -11.42
CA SER A 700 -5.40 18.39 -11.40
C SER A 700 -4.06 18.20 -12.12
N ILE A 701 -3.72 16.96 -12.53
CA ILE A 701 -2.47 16.67 -13.21
C ILE A 701 -2.48 17.29 -14.61
N ALA A 702 -1.48 18.11 -14.89
CA ALA A 702 -1.36 18.78 -16.17
C ALA A 702 -1.08 17.78 -17.29
N ASN A 703 -1.84 17.88 -18.38
CA ASN A 703 -1.54 17.15 -19.60
C ASN A 703 -0.30 17.73 -20.28
N SER A 704 0.69 16.88 -20.51
CA SER A 704 1.88 17.17 -21.31
C SER A 704 1.63 16.85 -22.78
N THR A 705 2.39 17.51 -23.67
CA THR A 705 2.43 17.13 -25.07
C THR A 705 3.15 15.79 -25.20
N ILE A 706 2.51 14.81 -25.84
CA ILE A 706 3.09 13.48 -26.05
C ILE A 706 4.22 13.59 -27.08
N VAL A 707 5.42 13.21 -26.69
CA VAL A 707 6.59 13.13 -27.57
C VAL A 707 6.79 11.68 -28.00
N ILE A 708 6.66 11.42 -29.31
CA ILE A 708 7.04 10.13 -29.89
C ILE A 708 8.56 10.15 -30.15
N PRO A 709 9.37 9.32 -29.46
CA PRO A 709 10.80 9.31 -29.69
C PRO A 709 11.11 8.79 -31.10
N ALA A 710 12.12 9.38 -31.75
CA ALA A 710 12.55 8.93 -33.07
C ALA A 710 12.96 7.45 -33.03
N SER A 711 12.57 6.69 -34.06
CA SER A 711 13.08 5.34 -34.26
C SER A 711 14.61 5.40 -34.34
N SER A 712 15.31 4.74 -33.42
CA SER A 712 16.76 4.59 -33.58
C SER A 712 17.01 3.83 -34.89
N PRO A 713 17.81 4.36 -35.83
CA PRO A 713 18.10 3.63 -37.06
C PRO A 713 18.78 2.32 -36.69
N SER A 714 18.18 1.21 -37.08
CA SER A 714 18.84 -0.10 -37.04
C SER A 714 20.19 0.03 -37.75
N SER A 715 21.28 -0.14 -37.01
CA SER A 715 22.64 -0.08 -37.55
C SER A 715 22.92 -1.33 -38.36
N SER A 716 22.42 -1.36 -39.60
CA SER A 716 23.05 -2.16 -40.64
C SER A 716 24.40 -1.53 -40.96
N HIS A 717 25.47 -2.17 -40.48
CA HIS A 717 26.84 -1.73 -40.73
C HIS A 717 27.14 -1.69 -42.24
N ASN A 718 27.27 -0.50 -42.79
CA ASN A 718 28.09 -0.22 -43.96
C ASN A 718 28.81 1.11 -43.72
N LEU A 719 29.97 1.05 -43.06
CA LEU A 719 30.81 2.21 -42.80
C LEU A 719 31.54 2.62 -44.08
N SER A 720 31.41 3.88 -44.48
CA SER A 720 32.27 4.48 -45.51
C SER A 720 33.66 4.77 -44.92
N GLY A 721 34.71 4.55 -45.71
CA GLY A 721 36.11 4.53 -45.29
C GLY A 721 36.68 5.83 -44.67
N GLY A 722 35.88 6.90 -44.56
CA GLY A 722 36.29 8.16 -43.92
C GLY A 722 36.22 8.15 -42.39
N ALA A 723 35.35 7.33 -41.78
CA ALA A 723 35.18 7.27 -40.31
C ALA A 723 36.31 6.50 -39.59
N ILE A 724 37.05 5.67 -40.32
CA ILE A 724 38.10 4.80 -39.76
C ILE A 724 39.39 5.61 -39.44
N ALA A 725 39.64 6.72 -40.12
CA ALA A 725 40.83 7.54 -39.87
C ALA A 725 40.73 8.41 -38.60
N GLY A 726 39.51 8.82 -38.19
CA GLY A 726 39.31 9.66 -37.00
C GLY A 726 39.33 8.88 -35.67
N ALA A 727 38.88 7.62 -35.68
CA ALA A 727 38.79 6.79 -34.48
C ALA A 727 40.16 6.29 -33.97
N VAL A 728 41.15 6.10 -34.85
CA VAL A 728 42.49 5.60 -34.47
C VAL A 728 43.32 6.65 -33.74
N VAL A 729 43.13 7.94 -34.05
CA VAL A 729 43.88 9.03 -33.39
C VAL A 729 43.27 9.38 -32.02
N GLY A 730 41.95 9.28 -31.87
CA GLY A 730 41.27 9.51 -30.58
C GLY A 730 41.47 8.39 -29.55
N SER A 731 41.56 7.14 -30.00
CA SER A 731 41.72 5.97 -29.09
C SER A 731 43.13 5.85 -28.50
N LEU A 732 44.18 6.33 -29.18
CA LEU A 732 45.54 6.33 -28.61
C LEU A 732 45.72 7.35 -27.47
N LEU A 733 45.02 8.49 -27.52
CA LEU A 733 45.03 9.48 -26.43
C LEU A 733 44.16 9.05 -25.23
N GLY A 734 43.01 8.41 -25.49
CA GLY A 734 42.13 7.87 -24.46
C GLY A 734 42.78 6.72 -23.66
N VAL A 735 43.50 5.82 -24.33
CA VAL A 735 44.21 4.71 -23.66
C VAL A 735 45.36 5.22 -22.80
N ALA A 736 46.09 6.27 -23.22
CA ALA A 736 47.16 6.86 -22.40
C ALA A 736 46.62 7.51 -21.12
N LEU A 737 45.46 8.19 -21.19
CA LEU A 737 44.83 8.83 -20.03
C LEU A 737 44.24 7.80 -19.05
N LEU A 738 43.60 6.74 -19.55
CA LEU A 738 43.07 5.66 -18.72
C LEU A 738 44.18 4.82 -18.06
N SER A 739 45.32 4.64 -18.75
CA SER A 739 46.50 3.97 -18.19
C SER A 739 47.13 4.80 -17.07
N GLY A 740 47.20 6.12 -17.24
CA GLY A 740 47.69 7.04 -16.19
C GLY A 740 46.80 7.07 -14.95
N ALA A 741 45.47 7.12 -15.15
CA ALA A 741 44.49 7.06 -14.05
C ALA A 741 44.53 5.70 -13.33
N GLY A 742 44.64 4.60 -14.06
CA GLY A 742 44.79 3.25 -13.51
C GLY A 742 46.07 3.11 -12.67
N LEU A 743 47.20 3.62 -13.16
CA LEU A 743 48.47 3.61 -12.42
C LEU A 743 48.40 4.47 -11.14
N PHE A 744 47.74 5.63 -11.20
CA PHE A 744 47.55 6.51 -10.04
C PHE A 744 46.67 5.86 -8.97
N ILE A 745 45.56 5.21 -9.36
CA ILE A 745 44.67 4.48 -8.44
C ILE A 745 45.39 3.26 -7.85
N TRP A 746 46.16 2.52 -8.64
CA TRP A 746 46.94 1.38 -8.17
C TRP A 746 48.04 1.79 -7.18
N LEU A 747 48.78 2.87 -7.46
CA LEU A 747 49.79 3.42 -6.54
C LEU A 747 49.16 3.94 -5.24
N ARG A 748 47.95 4.52 -5.30
CA ARG A 748 47.19 4.96 -4.12
C ARG A 748 46.71 3.78 -3.27
N ARG A 749 46.26 2.69 -3.90
CA ARG A 749 45.88 1.45 -3.22
C ARG A 749 47.07 0.75 -2.57
N ARG A 750 48.23 0.72 -3.24
CA ARG A 750 49.46 0.11 -2.71
C ARG A 750 50.03 0.87 -1.50
N ARG A 751 49.87 2.20 -1.44
CA ARG A 751 50.20 3.00 -0.25
C ARG A 751 49.28 2.74 0.95
N LYS A 752 48.00 2.39 0.72
CA LYS A 752 47.08 2.00 1.80
C LYS A 752 47.33 0.57 2.31
N ALA A 753 47.78 -0.35 1.44
CA ALA A 753 48.11 -1.72 1.83
C ALA A 753 49.38 -1.83 2.68
N ASN A 754 50.33 -0.89 2.55
CA ASN A 754 51.57 -0.87 3.33
C ASN A 754 51.42 -0.27 4.75
N LEU A 755 50.22 0.18 5.15
CA LEU A 755 49.93 0.68 6.51
C LEU A 755 49.25 -0.34 7.42
N TYR A 756 48.97 -1.56 6.91
CA TYR A 756 48.27 -2.62 7.66
C TYR A 756 49.08 -3.93 7.80
N ASN A 757 50.36 -3.92 7.45
CA ASN A 757 51.20 -5.13 7.44
C ASN A 757 52.49 -4.97 8.26
N GLU A 758 52.37 -4.47 9.48
CA GLU A 758 53.44 -4.56 10.47
C GLU A 758 52.89 -4.89 11.86
N LYS A 759 52.51 -6.17 12.02
CA LYS A 759 52.63 -7.00 13.24
C LYS A 759 51.92 -8.32 12.95
N ASP A 760 52.69 -9.37 12.65
CA ASP A 760 52.57 -10.63 13.40
C ASP A 760 53.70 -11.59 13.07
N ILE A 761 54.20 -12.20 14.14
CA ILE A 761 55.36 -13.07 14.25
C ILE A 761 54.92 -14.52 13.98
N SER A 762 55.79 -15.25 13.29
CA SER A 762 55.70 -16.65 12.87
C SER A 762 55.43 -17.67 13.99
N PHE A 763 54.60 -18.68 13.73
CA PHE A 763 54.74 -20.05 14.26
C PHE A 763 54.28 -21.11 13.25
N GLU A 764 55.03 -22.23 13.20
CA GLU A 764 54.97 -23.34 12.24
C GLU A 764 53.80 -24.34 12.43
N ARG A 765 53.51 -25.08 11.33
CA ARG A 765 52.40 -26.04 11.09
C ARG A 765 52.58 -27.42 11.76
N PRO A 766 51.54 -28.29 11.74
CA PRO A 766 51.64 -29.53 10.94
C PRO A 766 50.39 -29.89 10.08
N PRO A 767 50.51 -30.86 9.12
CA PRO A 767 49.60 -31.07 7.97
C PRO A 767 48.42 -32.06 8.20
N PRO A 768 47.45 -32.18 7.25
CA PRO A 768 46.11 -32.74 7.50
C PRO A 768 46.02 -34.27 7.40
N ARG A 769 45.11 -34.86 8.19
CA ARG A 769 44.74 -36.29 8.14
C ARG A 769 43.46 -36.48 7.31
N MET A 770 43.50 -37.42 6.36
CA MET A 770 42.32 -37.96 5.67
C MET A 770 41.68 -39.11 6.48
N PRO A 771 40.34 -39.29 6.46
CA PRO A 771 39.70 -40.49 6.98
C PRO A 771 39.56 -41.57 5.90
N SER A 772 39.99 -42.78 6.24
CA SER A 772 39.84 -44.04 5.49
C SER A 772 38.55 -44.78 5.88
N TYR A 773 37.80 -45.27 4.89
CA TYR A 773 36.72 -46.24 5.05
C TYR A 773 37.24 -47.64 5.42
N PRO A 774 36.42 -48.41 6.16
CA PRO A 774 36.30 -49.84 5.87
C PRO A 774 34.84 -50.32 5.80
N ASN A 775 34.52 -51.03 4.73
CA ASN A 775 33.54 -52.13 4.66
C ASN A 775 34.39 -53.41 4.39
N PRO A 776 34.02 -54.66 4.74
CA PRO A 776 32.74 -55.32 4.44
C PRO A 776 32.22 -56.27 5.55
N ASP A 777 30.93 -56.65 5.54
CA ASP A 777 30.38 -57.98 5.20
C ASP A 777 29.24 -58.20 6.22
N THR A 778 28.03 -58.76 6.00
CA THR A 778 27.41 -59.72 5.08
C THR A 778 25.88 -59.58 5.23
N HIS A 779 25.06 -59.83 4.20
CA HIS A 779 23.89 -60.73 4.29
C HIS A 779 23.12 -60.93 2.95
N TYR A 780 23.00 -62.20 2.57
CA TYR A 780 21.88 -62.91 1.91
C TYR A 780 20.50 -62.48 2.48
N ASP A 781 19.31 -62.57 1.86
CA ASP A 781 18.78 -63.08 0.60
C ASP A 781 17.34 -62.51 0.47
N SER A 782 16.81 -62.57 -0.74
CA SER A 782 15.48 -62.27 -1.27
C SER A 782 14.26 -62.79 -0.48
N THR A 783 13.14 -62.05 -0.58
CA THR A 783 11.82 -62.58 -0.99
C THR A 783 10.82 -61.46 -1.36
N GLN A 784 10.43 -61.48 -2.65
CA GLN A 784 9.09 -61.32 -3.25
C GLN A 784 8.12 -60.16 -2.89
N ALA A 785 7.76 -59.41 -3.94
CA ALA A 785 6.55 -58.58 -4.12
C ALA A 785 5.27 -59.44 -4.32
N PRO A 786 4.04 -58.89 -4.38
CA PRO A 786 3.53 -58.04 -5.51
C PRO A 786 2.69 -56.83 -5.01
N GLY A 787 2.37 -55.75 -5.73
CA GLY A 787 2.18 -55.52 -7.16
C GLY A 787 0.68 -55.48 -7.51
N THR A 788 0.04 -54.29 -7.56
CA THR A 788 -1.26 -54.00 -8.24
C THR A 788 -1.44 -52.47 -8.39
N THR A 789 -1.20 -51.88 -9.56
CA THR A 789 -2.15 -51.56 -10.68
C THR A 789 -3.09 -50.38 -10.46
N PHE A 790 -2.88 -49.35 -11.28
CA PHE A 790 -3.79 -48.25 -11.63
C PHE A 790 -4.93 -48.75 -12.55
N ASN A 791 -6.16 -48.27 -12.33
CA ASN A 791 -7.00 -47.67 -13.38
C ASN A 791 -8.17 -46.86 -12.76
N PRO A 792 -8.66 -45.77 -13.39
CA PRO A 792 -9.66 -44.84 -12.85
C PRO A 792 -11.07 -45.15 -13.38
N GLU A 793 -12.11 -44.88 -12.58
CA GLU A 793 -13.42 -44.42 -13.07
C GLU A 793 -14.35 -43.99 -11.91
N THR A 794 -14.92 -42.80 -12.09
CA THR A 794 -16.24 -42.30 -11.64
C THR A 794 -16.77 -42.67 -10.25
N LEU A 795 -17.03 -41.66 -9.40
CA LEU A 795 -18.22 -41.65 -8.51
C LEU A 795 -18.51 -40.24 -7.96
N TYR A 796 -19.67 -39.73 -8.37
CA TYR A 796 -20.62 -38.84 -7.69
C TYR A 796 -20.20 -38.11 -6.41
N PHE A 797 -20.30 -36.77 -6.45
CA PHE A 797 -20.40 -35.91 -5.27
C PHE A 797 -21.74 -36.13 -4.56
N GLY A 798 -21.67 -36.61 -3.32
CA GLY A 798 -22.76 -36.65 -2.36
C GLY A 798 -22.43 -35.76 -1.15
N ASP A 799 -23.35 -34.86 -0.84
CA ASP A 799 -23.38 -34.00 0.35
C ASP A 799 -22.99 -34.74 1.64
N SER A 800 -22.08 -34.14 2.41
CA SER A 800 -21.93 -34.47 3.83
C SER A 800 -21.73 -33.20 4.67
N LYS A 801 -22.85 -32.77 5.27
CA LYS A 801 -22.90 -31.90 6.44
C LYS A 801 -22.26 -32.62 7.64
N GLN A 802 -21.31 -31.98 8.33
CA GLN A 802 -21.07 -32.13 9.78
C GLN A 802 -20.28 -30.89 10.27
N ARG A 803 -20.96 -29.96 10.96
CA ARG A 803 -21.03 -29.82 12.43
C ARG A 803 -19.76 -29.24 13.05
N VAL A 804 -19.76 -27.91 13.16
CA VAL A 804 -18.96 -27.16 14.15
C VAL A 804 -19.78 -27.06 15.43
N ALA A 805 -19.17 -27.43 16.56
CA ALA A 805 -19.75 -27.30 17.88
C ALA A 805 -19.58 -25.87 18.40
N SER A 806 -20.69 -25.20 18.68
CA SER A 806 -20.75 -23.91 19.36
C SER A 806 -21.24 -24.13 20.80
N THR A 807 -20.44 -23.70 21.78
CA THR A 807 -20.81 -23.69 23.19
C THR A 807 -21.44 -22.33 23.52
N ILE A 808 -22.76 -22.31 23.70
CA ILE A 808 -23.53 -21.16 24.20
C ILE A 808 -23.88 -21.43 25.66
N ILE A 809 -23.54 -20.50 26.55
CA ILE A 809 -24.03 -20.46 27.93
C ILE A 809 -25.37 -19.71 27.95
N GLN A 810 -26.46 -20.42 28.27
CA GLN A 810 -27.77 -19.86 28.56
C GLN A 810 -27.88 -19.44 30.05
N SER A 811 -28.69 -18.41 30.31
CA SER A 811 -29.34 -18.18 31.61
C SER A 811 -30.83 -17.92 31.38
N PRO A 812 -31.72 -18.30 32.32
CA PRO A 812 -33.10 -18.64 32.01
C PRO A 812 -34.11 -17.51 32.25
N VAL A 813 -35.20 -17.56 31.50
CA VAL A 813 -36.41 -16.75 31.63
C VAL A 813 -37.35 -17.40 32.67
N GLY A 814 -37.96 -16.56 33.53
CA GLY A 814 -39.12 -16.92 34.34
C GLY A 814 -40.24 -15.90 34.12
N GLU A 815 -41.43 -16.39 33.78
CA GLU A 815 -42.69 -15.65 33.66
C GLU A 815 -43.28 -15.27 35.03
N GLY A 816 -44.08 -14.18 35.09
CA GLY A 816 -44.95 -13.91 36.25
C GLY A 816 -45.58 -12.50 36.34
N SER A 817 -46.78 -12.37 35.76
CA SER A 817 -48.00 -11.65 36.25
C SER A 817 -47.97 -10.31 37.03
N GLU A 818 -48.76 -9.36 36.48
CA GLU A 818 -49.73 -8.41 37.08
C GLU A 818 -49.52 -7.64 38.42
N SER A 819 -49.76 -6.33 38.29
CA SER A 819 -50.52 -5.41 39.19
C SER A 819 -49.85 -4.82 40.45
N GLY A 820 -50.06 -3.50 40.67
CA GLY A 820 -49.79 -2.84 41.95
C GLY A 820 -49.60 -1.31 41.89
N TYR A 821 -50.61 -0.59 42.38
CA TYR A 821 -50.77 0.87 42.43
C TYR A 821 -49.92 1.62 43.51
N THR A 822 -49.90 2.96 43.37
CA THR A 822 -49.84 4.04 44.42
C THR A 822 -48.51 4.27 45.18
N ALA A 823 -48.11 5.47 45.60
CA ALA A 823 -48.55 6.88 45.50
C ALA A 823 -47.37 7.77 45.99
N SER A 824 -47.13 8.97 45.46
CA SER A 824 -47.49 10.31 46.00
C SER A 824 -46.28 11.17 46.42
N SER A 825 -46.01 12.24 45.64
CA SER A 825 -45.89 13.70 45.97
C SER A 825 -45.12 14.20 47.23
N PRO A 826 -44.77 15.51 47.38
CA PRO A 826 -44.84 16.66 46.48
C PRO A 826 -43.62 17.64 46.45
N THR A 827 -43.71 18.55 45.49
CA THR A 827 -43.12 19.88 45.24
C THR A 827 -42.89 20.86 46.42
N SER A 828 -41.84 21.71 46.34
CA SER A 828 -41.95 23.18 46.14
C SER A 828 -40.59 23.92 46.08
N GLN A 829 -40.61 25.08 45.43
CA GLN A 829 -39.52 25.88 44.85
C GLN A 829 -38.87 26.90 45.83
N SER A 830 -37.63 27.34 45.54
CA SER A 830 -37.30 28.78 45.49
C SER A 830 -36.01 29.05 44.69
N VAL A 831 -35.96 30.24 44.08
CA VAL A 831 -35.09 30.72 43.00
C VAL A 831 -34.00 31.66 43.55
N PHE A 832 -32.76 31.59 43.04
CA PHE A 832 -31.86 32.76 42.96
C PHE A 832 -30.97 32.71 41.69
N SER A 833 -30.79 33.90 41.10
CA SER A 833 -30.35 34.25 39.75
C SER A 833 -28.98 33.73 39.27
N ARG A 834 -28.94 33.23 38.02
CA ARG A 834 -27.74 32.83 37.26
C ARG A 834 -27.61 33.56 35.90
N ASN A 835 -28.05 34.82 35.81
CA ASN A 835 -28.18 35.54 34.52
C ASN A 835 -27.28 36.78 34.35
N THR A 836 -26.32 37.03 35.25
CA THR A 836 -25.42 38.19 35.15
C THR A 836 -23.97 37.85 34.79
N LEU A 837 -23.56 36.57 34.82
CA LEU A 837 -22.18 36.14 34.48
C LEU A 837 -21.98 35.76 33.01
N VAL A 838 -23.01 35.26 32.32
CA VAL A 838 -22.91 34.79 30.92
C VAL A 838 -22.82 35.95 29.90
N ARG A 839 -23.21 37.18 30.31
CA ARG A 839 -23.29 38.33 29.41
C ARG A 839 -21.99 39.14 29.31
N SER A 840 -21.07 39.04 30.28
CA SER A 840 -19.77 39.75 30.20
C SER A 840 -18.75 38.96 29.38
N GLU A 841 -18.72 37.63 29.49
CA GLU A 841 -17.81 36.76 28.72
C GLU A 841 -18.11 36.81 27.22
N THR A 842 -19.39 36.87 26.84
CA THR A 842 -19.81 36.98 25.42
C THR A 842 -19.51 38.34 24.78
N LEU A 843 -19.39 39.41 25.56
CA LEU A 843 -18.95 40.73 25.09
C LEU A 843 -17.43 40.81 24.94
N GLN A 844 -16.69 40.13 25.82
CA GLN A 844 -15.23 40.10 25.78
C GLN A 844 -14.73 39.26 24.59
N LEU A 845 -15.30 38.07 24.37
CA LEU A 845 -15.03 37.24 23.19
C LEU A 845 -15.34 37.94 21.86
N ARG A 846 -16.39 38.76 21.81
CA ARG A 846 -16.75 39.49 20.58
C ARG A 846 -15.74 40.61 20.27
N ASN A 847 -15.22 41.29 21.29
CA ASN A 847 -14.18 42.30 21.13
C ASN A 847 -12.84 41.68 20.72
N ASP A 848 -12.49 40.51 21.26
CA ASP A 848 -11.24 39.82 20.94
C ASP A 848 -11.25 39.31 19.48
N VAL A 849 -12.38 38.81 19.00
CA VAL A 849 -12.57 38.40 17.59
C VAL A 849 -12.50 39.60 16.63
N GLU A 850 -13.02 40.77 17.03
CA GLU A 850 -12.89 41.99 16.22
C GLU A 850 -11.45 42.52 16.17
N ASN A 851 -10.69 42.43 17.27
CA ASN A 851 -9.27 42.79 17.29
C ASN A 851 -8.44 41.85 16.41
N LEU A 852 -8.68 40.53 16.47
CA LEU A 852 -8.04 39.55 15.59
C LEU A 852 -8.35 39.81 14.11
N ARG A 853 -9.59 40.19 13.77
CA ARG A 853 -9.94 40.60 12.39
C ARG A 853 -9.19 41.84 11.93
N ARG A 854 -8.95 42.82 12.82
CA ARG A 854 -8.17 44.03 12.49
C ARG A 854 -6.69 43.73 12.31
N GLU A 855 -6.10 42.88 13.15
CA GLU A 855 -4.70 42.45 13.00
C GLU A 855 -4.48 41.64 11.72
N MET A 856 -5.40 40.72 11.41
CA MET A 856 -5.36 39.95 10.15
C MET A 856 -5.52 40.85 8.91
N ALA A 857 -6.34 41.89 8.99
CA ALA A 857 -6.45 42.88 7.91
C ALA A 857 -5.19 43.74 7.77
N ALA A 858 -4.50 44.05 8.88
CA ALA A 858 -3.23 44.76 8.88
C ALA A 858 -2.08 43.91 8.30
N LEU A 859 -2.05 42.61 8.60
CA LEU A 859 -1.07 41.66 8.03
C LEU A 859 -1.26 41.46 6.52
N ARG A 860 -2.50 41.50 6.03
CA ARG A 860 -2.82 41.44 4.58
C ARG A 860 -2.51 42.73 3.82
N ALA A 861 -2.28 43.85 4.52
CA ALA A 861 -2.00 45.15 3.91
C ALA A 861 -0.49 45.49 3.83
N ALA A 862 0.40 44.60 4.30
CA ALA A 862 1.84 44.77 4.17
C ALA A 862 2.31 44.42 2.74
N PRO A 863 3.09 45.27 2.07
CA PRO A 863 3.53 45.03 0.70
C PRO A 863 4.53 43.86 0.64
N ALA A 864 4.29 42.94 -0.29
CA ALA A 864 5.11 41.77 -0.59
C ALA A 864 6.54 42.18 -0.99
N PHE A 865 7.53 41.56 -0.34
CA PHE A 865 8.89 41.49 -0.88
C PHE A 865 8.88 40.46 -2.01
N GLU A 866 9.36 40.87 -3.19
CA GLU A 866 9.55 40.01 -4.36
C GLU A 866 10.49 38.85 -4.03
N GLU A 867 9.96 37.62 -4.05
CA GLU A 867 10.77 36.40 -4.08
C GLU A 867 11.27 36.15 -5.50
N ALA A 868 12.59 36.02 -5.64
CA ALA A 868 13.25 35.64 -6.88
C ALA A 868 12.88 34.19 -7.28
N PRO A 869 12.83 33.86 -8.58
CA PRO A 869 12.43 32.53 -9.04
C PRO A 869 13.51 31.46 -8.72
N PRO A 870 13.11 30.21 -8.43
CA PRO A 870 14.03 29.13 -8.09
C PRO A 870 14.84 28.65 -9.31
N PRO A 871 16.06 28.11 -9.09
CA PRO A 871 16.94 27.68 -10.18
C PRO A 871 16.43 26.41 -10.86
N GLN A 872 16.50 26.41 -12.19
CA GLN A 872 16.32 25.21 -13.02
C GLN A 872 17.54 24.29 -12.86
N TYR A 873 17.32 23.03 -12.52
CA TYR A 873 18.34 21.99 -12.63
C TYR A 873 18.14 21.22 -13.94
N ALA A 874 19.23 21.13 -14.70
CA ALA A 874 19.36 20.38 -15.96
C ALA A 874 19.78 18.93 -15.70
#